data_AF-A0A524PIY0-F1
#
_entry.id   AF-A0A524PIY0-F1
#
_cell.length_a   1.000
_cell.length_b   1.000
_cell.length_c   1.000
_cell.angle_alpha   90.00
_cell.angle_beta   90.00
_cell.angle_gamma   90.00
#
_symmetry.space_group_name_H-M   'P 1'
#
loop_
_entity.id
_entity.type
_entity.pdbx_description
1 polymer ?
#
loop_
_entity_poly.entity_id
_entity_poly.type
_entity_poly.pdbx_seq_one_letter_code
_entity_poly.pdbx_strand_id
1 'polypeptide(L)'
;MLQLSLSYIMYIEMRKYKTAGTLLILFIIVVIPGCTKEAERDFPRVNTIKPGNINKSGAILRGEIQNFRSVEIEDYGFLIGEGSMDENDDLIVFSLGSELGNEVFEGALTSGLEPGKTYYYLAYGISDGIISVGSDISFISQGSAPPVLIGYTPLAGQVADTLSIRCSNLIGLEDKYSVFFNQAVAQIIYFSDSLIRVIVPLSLELNQSTISLTAYGNEVTFTTPFTLLTPAIESFSPLEVNPGEEITIIGTDFHSTSNLNKVFIGNTPAMVSASTKNALSVVAPYTPDSLNTITVTVSGQTFTTSDKIKVKIPNGTYFEPSTGTFGDEIHIHGKNLLNFPLERVLLGGRVAEMISSSETEIIIRVPNDLSECQAEVKLVYTGITYTLDYLFFVDAPIITGFSPTEVSIGGNLIIFGGNFSPLPGNNKVIIGNTEITPLSASADQLVINIDSRVVVGSYIIGVKTCGEFTYSSETVKIKPIPWIRVADFPGGEAYKNSYFTIGEYGYVGIGTRLNHNYINGFWRYDLSNNTWTSIADFPGHTRIMAAGFSIGQDGFVGGGFDFDGPTAKPLYDYYKYLSVSNSWQKISDFPFTIPGIYAPFYEVVDQNSYVNTSSAGFYSFSDNPPLWTNQSVGYPGITSGSSSFVIGEMIYVIDYSNSVWRYDTSNGIWSEKAKFPGDARYSGIGFAIGSNGYYGLGKNGTTAYNDLWQYYPGSDTWVLTTSFPGSP
;
A
#
# COMPACT_ATOMS: atom_id res chain seq x y z
N MET A 1 8.81 -48.70 -59.96
CA MET A 1 7.38 -48.94 -60.25
C MET A 1 6.63 -49.65 -59.11
N LEU A 2 7.29 -50.45 -58.25
CA LEU A 2 6.62 -51.17 -57.14
C LEU A 2 6.40 -50.39 -55.83
N GLN A 3 7.00 -49.20 -55.65
CA GLN A 3 6.92 -48.45 -54.38
C GLN A 3 5.78 -47.40 -54.35
N LEU A 4 5.36 -46.91 -55.52
CA LEU A 4 4.24 -45.97 -55.68
C LEU A 4 2.86 -46.65 -55.59
N SER A 5 2.75 -47.95 -55.92
CA SER A 5 1.46 -48.65 -55.87
C SER A 5 0.97 -48.95 -54.45
N LEU A 6 1.89 -49.19 -53.49
CA LEU A 6 1.50 -49.54 -52.11
C LEU A 6 0.94 -48.37 -51.30
N SER A 7 1.36 -47.13 -51.56
CA SER A 7 0.86 -45.94 -50.85
C SER A 7 -0.60 -45.64 -51.20
N TYR A 8 -0.98 -45.72 -52.48
CA TYR A 8 -2.37 -45.53 -52.90
C TYR A 8 -3.30 -46.66 -52.43
N ILE A 9 -2.82 -47.91 -52.41
CA ILE A 9 -3.56 -49.06 -51.86
C ILE A 9 -3.91 -48.82 -50.40
N MET A 10 -2.93 -48.40 -49.59
CA MET A 10 -3.17 -48.05 -48.19
C MET A 10 -4.14 -46.87 -48.05
N TYR A 11 -4.02 -45.85 -48.89
CA TYR A 11 -4.86 -44.65 -48.83
C TYR A 11 -6.34 -44.93 -49.16
N ILE A 12 -6.59 -45.71 -50.23
CA ILE A 12 -7.93 -46.07 -50.68
C ILE A 12 -8.60 -47.06 -49.70
N GLU A 13 -7.87 -48.09 -49.24
CA GLU A 13 -8.38 -49.05 -48.27
C GLU A 13 -8.60 -48.43 -46.89
N MET A 14 -7.68 -47.58 -46.39
CA MET A 14 -7.88 -46.89 -45.09
C MET A 14 -9.10 -45.96 -45.09
N ARG A 15 -9.46 -45.34 -46.23
CA ARG A 15 -10.71 -44.58 -46.33
C ARG A 15 -11.96 -45.46 -46.37
N LYS A 16 -11.92 -46.64 -47.02
CA LYS A 16 -13.03 -47.61 -46.98
C LYS A 16 -13.31 -48.14 -45.56
N TYR A 17 -12.28 -48.24 -44.70
CA TYR A 17 -12.41 -48.75 -43.32
C TYR A 17 -12.52 -47.69 -42.23
N LYS A 18 -12.24 -46.40 -42.49
CA LYS A 18 -12.62 -45.31 -41.56
C LYS A 18 -14.14 -45.24 -41.33
N THR A 19 -14.93 -45.83 -42.23
CA THR A 19 -16.40 -45.98 -42.17
C THR A 19 -16.89 -47.10 -41.24
N ALA A 20 -16.03 -48.01 -40.77
CA ALA A 20 -16.40 -49.06 -39.83
C ALA A 20 -15.46 -49.05 -38.62
N GLY A 21 -15.96 -48.52 -37.50
CA GLY A 21 -15.18 -48.42 -36.27
C GLY A 21 -14.58 -49.75 -35.83
N THR A 22 -13.25 -49.78 -35.75
CA THR A 22 -12.42 -50.77 -35.02
C THR A 22 -12.24 -52.14 -35.68
N LEU A 23 -11.11 -52.36 -36.37
CA LEU A 23 -10.26 -53.55 -36.16
C LEU A 23 -8.86 -53.36 -36.81
N LEU A 24 -7.82 -53.36 -35.98
CA LEU A 24 -6.43 -53.34 -36.41
C LEU A 24 -6.06 -54.77 -36.90
N ILE A 25 -6.07 -55.02 -38.21
CA ILE A 25 -5.57 -56.30 -38.77
C ILE A 25 -4.09 -56.14 -39.11
N LEU A 26 -3.26 -56.88 -38.37
CA LEU A 26 -1.81 -56.98 -38.56
C LEU A 26 -1.52 -57.72 -39.89
N PHE A 27 -0.99 -57.04 -40.91
CA PHE A 27 -0.47 -57.70 -42.10
C PHE A 27 0.99 -58.12 -41.88
N ILE A 28 1.22 -59.44 -41.79
CA ILE A 28 2.56 -60.06 -41.76
C ILE A 28 3.05 -60.20 -43.21
N ILE A 29 4.14 -59.51 -43.54
CA ILE A 29 4.83 -59.66 -44.84
C ILE A 29 5.78 -60.85 -44.74
N VAL A 30 5.41 -61.97 -45.37
CA VAL A 30 6.31 -63.10 -45.62
C VAL A 30 7.03 -62.88 -46.95
N VAL A 31 8.35 -62.65 -46.89
CA VAL A 31 9.22 -62.60 -48.08
C VAL A 31 9.66 -64.03 -48.42
N ILE A 32 9.20 -64.57 -49.56
CA ILE A 32 9.75 -65.80 -50.13
C ILE A 32 10.39 -65.47 -51.49
N PRO A 33 11.67 -65.81 -51.73
CA PRO A 33 12.28 -65.68 -53.05
C PRO A 33 11.96 -66.95 -53.84
N GLY A 34 10.98 -66.88 -54.73
CA GLY A 34 10.59 -67.98 -55.60
C GLY A 34 10.16 -67.46 -56.96
N CYS A 35 11.11 -67.39 -57.89
CA CYS A 35 10.84 -67.09 -59.28
C CYS A 35 10.10 -68.29 -59.92
N THR A 36 8.79 -68.19 -60.02
CA THR A 36 7.98 -68.95 -60.98
C THR A 36 7.29 -67.92 -61.86
N LYS A 37 7.45 -68.05 -63.18
CA LYS A 37 6.76 -67.28 -64.22
C LYS A 37 5.35 -66.92 -63.75
N GLU A 38 5.13 -65.63 -63.45
CA GLU A 38 3.78 -65.11 -63.29
C GLU A 38 3.03 -65.40 -64.59
N ALA A 39 1.89 -66.08 -64.48
CA ALA A 39 0.90 -66.04 -65.54
C ALA A 39 0.60 -64.55 -65.79
N GLU A 40 0.60 -64.11 -67.05
CA GLU A 40 0.12 -62.77 -67.42
C GLU A 40 -1.29 -62.59 -66.83
N ARG A 41 -1.38 -61.94 -65.66
CA ARG A 41 -2.66 -61.50 -65.11
C ARG A 41 -3.08 -60.31 -65.94
N ASP A 42 -4.26 -60.39 -66.57
CA ASP A 42 -4.85 -59.26 -67.28
C ASP A 42 -5.34 -58.27 -66.22
N PHE A 43 -4.78 -57.05 -66.21
CA PHE A 43 -5.17 -55.98 -65.29
C PHE A 43 -5.65 -54.77 -66.10
N PRO A 44 -6.64 -54.02 -65.58
CA PRO A 44 -7.22 -52.89 -66.30
C PRO A 44 -6.16 -51.84 -66.61
N ARG A 45 -6.03 -51.44 -67.88
CA ARG A 45 -5.15 -50.30 -68.23
C ARG A 45 -5.95 -49.02 -68.06
N VAL A 46 -5.52 -48.20 -67.11
CA VAL A 46 -6.22 -46.96 -66.76
C VAL A 46 -5.49 -45.76 -67.34
N ASN A 47 -6.23 -44.87 -68.00
CA ASN A 47 -5.72 -43.62 -68.55
C ASN A 47 -6.54 -42.45 -68.00
N THR A 48 -5.86 -41.40 -67.54
CA THR A 48 -6.51 -40.18 -67.07
C THR A 48 -6.72 -39.23 -68.25
N ILE A 49 -7.97 -38.84 -68.50
CA ILE A 49 -8.34 -37.97 -69.63
C ILE A 49 -8.54 -36.55 -69.10
N LYS A 50 -8.17 -35.53 -69.89
CA LYS A 50 -8.43 -34.11 -69.55
C LYS A 50 -9.86 -33.90 -69.07
N PRO A 51 -10.06 -33.10 -68.01
CA PRO A 51 -11.37 -32.90 -67.45
C PRO A 51 -12.28 -32.22 -68.47
N GLY A 52 -13.56 -32.53 -68.39
CA GLY A 52 -14.60 -31.92 -69.20
C GLY A 52 -14.94 -30.51 -68.71
N ASN A 53 -16.22 -30.27 -68.47
CA ASN A 53 -16.70 -28.97 -68.01
C ASN A 53 -16.17 -28.65 -66.60
N ILE A 54 -15.50 -27.51 -66.44
CA ILE A 54 -15.06 -26.96 -65.16
C ILE A 54 -15.78 -25.62 -64.97
N ASN A 55 -16.60 -25.52 -63.93
CA ASN A 55 -17.36 -24.32 -63.61
C ASN A 55 -17.56 -24.23 -62.09
N LYS A 56 -18.33 -23.23 -61.63
CA LYS A 56 -18.57 -22.99 -60.20
C LYS A 56 -19.31 -24.11 -59.47
N SER A 57 -19.95 -25.05 -60.19
CA SER A 57 -20.62 -26.20 -59.62
C SER A 57 -19.71 -27.42 -59.47
N GLY A 58 -18.48 -27.37 -60.00
CA GLY A 58 -17.50 -28.45 -59.91
C GLY A 58 -16.79 -28.75 -61.24
N ALA A 59 -16.20 -29.93 -61.31
CA ALA A 59 -15.48 -30.43 -62.49
C ALA A 59 -15.99 -31.81 -62.91
N ILE A 60 -16.10 -32.04 -64.23
CA ILE A 60 -16.33 -33.39 -64.78
C ILE A 60 -14.96 -34.04 -65.00
N LEU A 61 -14.59 -34.95 -64.11
CA LEU A 61 -13.37 -35.75 -64.24
C LEU A 61 -13.61 -36.89 -65.22
N ARG A 62 -12.59 -37.23 -66.01
CA ARG A 62 -12.69 -38.23 -67.08
C ARG A 62 -11.55 -39.23 -66.99
N GLY A 63 -11.87 -40.50 -67.14
CA GLY A 63 -10.92 -41.59 -67.19
C GLY A 63 -11.32 -42.61 -68.24
N GLU A 64 -10.39 -43.48 -68.58
CA GLU A 64 -10.61 -44.60 -69.48
C GLU A 64 -10.02 -45.86 -68.85
N ILE A 65 -10.79 -46.95 -68.86
CA ILE A 65 -10.33 -48.29 -68.51
C ILE A 65 -10.43 -49.17 -69.75
N GLN A 66 -9.26 -49.52 -70.30
CA GLN A 66 -9.16 -50.45 -71.43
C GLN A 66 -9.18 -51.89 -70.92
N ASN A 67 -9.70 -52.80 -71.73
CA ASN A 67 -9.87 -54.24 -71.42
C ASN A 67 -10.82 -54.55 -70.24
N PHE A 68 -11.74 -53.66 -69.87
CA PHE A 68 -12.66 -53.90 -68.73
C PHE A 68 -13.65 -55.07 -68.93
N ARG A 69 -13.83 -55.58 -70.16
CA ARG A 69 -14.71 -56.73 -70.42
C ARG A 69 -14.07 -58.09 -70.16
N SER A 70 -12.76 -58.15 -69.93
CA SER A 70 -12.03 -59.37 -69.57
C SER A 70 -11.74 -59.48 -68.06
N VAL A 71 -12.11 -58.47 -67.25
CA VAL A 71 -11.67 -58.32 -65.87
C VAL A 71 -12.80 -57.70 -65.00
N GLU A 72 -13.07 -58.24 -63.81
CA GLU A 72 -14.12 -57.73 -62.89
C GLU A 72 -13.65 -56.46 -62.15
N ILE A 73 -14.44 -55.38 -62.21
CA ILE A 73 -14.11 -54.11 -61.55
C ILE A 73 -14.74 -54.07 -60.16
N GLU A 74 -13.90 -53.97 -59.12
CA GLU A 74 -14.34 -53.88 -57.72
C GLU A 74 -14.69 -52.43 -57.32
N ASP A 75 -13.94 -51.46 -57.84
CA ASP A 75 -14.18 -50.03 -57.68
C ASP A 75 -13.40 -49.25 -58.75
N TYR A 76 -13.93 -48.12 -59.19
CA TYR A 76 -13.20 -47.20 -60.05
C TYR A 76 -13.56 -45.77 -59.72
N GLY A 77 -12.69 -44.83 -60.07
CA GLY A 77 -12.91 -43.43 -59.73
C GLY A 77 -11.69 -42.56 -59.94
N PHE A 78 -11.58 -41.54 -59.10
CA PHE A 78 -10.51 -40.55 -59.18
C PHE A 78 -9.86 -40.32 -57.82
N LEU A 79 -8.54 -40.11 -57.83
CA LEU A 79 -7.81 -39.51 -56.73
C LEU A 79 -7.54 -38.05 -57.08
N ILE A 80 -7.79 -37.12 -56.15
CA ILE A 80 -7.62 -35.68 -56.35
C ILE A 80 -6.79 -35.09 -55.20
N GLY A 81 -5.78 -34.27 -55.52
CA GLY A 81 -4.89 -33.61 -54.57
C GLY A 81 -4.58 -32.16 -54.94
N GLU A 82 -4.07 -31.38 -54.00
CA GLU A 82 -3.60 -30.00 -54.24
C GLU A 82 -2.17 -29.98 -54.82
N GLY A 83 -1.33 -30.96 -54.49
CA GLY A 83 -0.04 -31.26 -55.12
C GLY A 83 -0.09 -32.38 -56.17
N SER A 84 1.03 -32.61 -56.84
CA SER A 84 1.15 -33.74 -57.78
C SER A 84 1.07 -35.06 -57.02
N MET A 85 0.59 -36.12 -57.67
CA MET A 85 0.26 -37.38 -56.99
C MET A 85 1.50 -38.08 -56.39
N ASP A 86 2.71 -37.71 -56.78
CA ASP A 86 3.97 -38.19 -56.21
C ASP A 86 4.36 -37.51 -54.88
N GLU A 87 3.62 -36.48 -54.46
CA GLU A 87 3.78 -35.78 -53.19
C GLU A 87 2.86 -36.42 -52.13
N ASN A 88 3.34 -36.65 -50.90
CA ASN A 88 2.60 -37.29 -49.80
C ASN A 88 1.46 -36.38 -49.26
N ASP A 89 0.52 -36.00 -50.12
CA ASP A 89 -0.61 -35.13 -49.81
C ASP A 89 -1.85 -35.93 -49.39
N ASP A 90 -2.74 -35.27 -48.62
CA ASP A 90 -4.08 -35.80 -48.36
C ASP A 90 -4.92 -35.72 -49.64
N LEU A 91 -5.34 -36.90 -50.13
CA LEU A 91 -6.11 -37.05 -51.34
C LEU A 91 -7.62 -37.16 -51.06
N ILE A 92 -8.41 -36.58 -51.94
CA ILE A 92 -9.84 -36.87 -52.06
C ILE A 92 -9.96 -38.15 -52.89
N VAL A 93 -10.56 -39.18 -52.29
CA VAL A 93 -10.94 -40.41 -53.01
C VAL A 93 -12.38 -40.23 -53.49
N PHE A 94 -12.56 -40.16 -54.80
CA PHE A 94 -13.86 -40.03 -55.44
C PHE A 94 -14.21 -41.32 -56.19
N SER A 95 -14.80 -42.27 -55.47
CA SER A 95 -15.28 -43.54 -56.01
C SER A 95 -16.58 -43.36 -56.79
N LEU A 96 -16.71 -44.07 -57.91
CA LEU A 96 -17.90 -44.18 -58.74
C LEU A 96 -18.60 -45.54 -58.60
N GLY A 97 -18.07 -46.42 -57.74
CA GLY A 97 -18.59 -47.78 -57.50
C GLY A 97 -17.96 -48.82 -58.42
N SER A 98 -18.64 -49.97 -58.56
CA SER A 98 -18.15 -51.15 -59.29
C SER A 98 -18.74 -51.34 -60.69
N GLU A 99 -19.82 -50.61 -61.03
CA GLU A 99 -20.57 -50.80 -62.27
C GLU A 99 -20.03 -49.96 -63.43
N LEU A 100 -18.93 -50.41 -64.04
CA LEU A 100 -18.35 -49.71 -65.19
C LEU A 100 -19.15 -49.99 -66.48
N GLY A 101 -19.93 -49.00 -66.93
CA GLY A 101 -20.79 -49.13 -68.11
C GLY A 101 -20.09 -49.01 -69.47
N ASN A 102 -18.99 -48.25 -69.56
CA ASN A 102 -18.26 -47.94 -70.80
C ASN A 102 -16.76 -47.85 -70.55
N GLU A 103 -15.95 -47.99 -71.62
CA GLU A 103 -14.48 -47.83 -71.54
C GLU A 103 -14.08 -46.44 -71.03
N VAL A 104 -14.76 -45.39 -71.49
CA VAL A 104 -14.60 -44.03 -70.98
C VAL A 104 -15.67 -43.77 -69.92
N PHE A 105 -15.23 -43.32 -68.75
CA PHE A 105 -16.10 -43.00 -67.63
C PHE A 105 -15.92 -41.54 -67.19
N GLU A 106 -17.00 -40.97 -66.65
CA GLU A 106 -17.02 -39.60 -66.15
C GLU A 106 -17.51 -39.59 -64.70
N GLY A 107 -16.89 -38.75 -63.87
CA GLY A 107 -17.33 -38.47 -62.51
C GLY A 107 -17.55 -36.97 -62.33
N ALA A 108 -18.73 -36.58 -61.88
CA ALA A 108 -19.02 -35.19 -61.54
C ALA A 108 -18.53 -34.88 -60.11
N LEU A 109 -17.36 -34.26 -60.00
CA LEU A 109 -16.84 -33.79 -58.72
C LEU A 109 -17.52 -32.47 -58.35
N THR A 110 -18.64 -32.57 -57.62
CA THR A 110 -19.54 -31.45 -57.31
C THR A 110 -19.25 -30.75 -55.98
N SER A 111 -18.31 -31.26 -55.18
CA SER A 111 -17.79 -30.67 -53.94
C SER A 111 -16.28 -30.91 -53.84
N GLY A 112 -15.62 -30.23 -52.91
CA GLY A 112 -14.21 -30.48 -52.62
C GLY A 112 -13.22 -29.61 -53.39
N LEU A 113 -13.67 -28.52 -54.03
CA LEU A 113 -12.82 -27.67 -54.86
C LEU A 113 -12.90 -26.19 -54.48
N GLU A 114 -11.75 -25.55 -54.23
CA GLU A 114 -11.67 -24.11 -54.00
C GLU A 114 -11.51 -23.35 -55.33
N PRO A 115 -12.12 -22.16 -55.50
CA PRO A 115 -11.97 -21.35 -56.70
C PRO A 115 -10.52 -20.86 -56.89
N GLY A 116 -9.98 -21.00 -58.10
CA GLY A 116 -8.65 -20.51 -58.47
C GLY A 116 -7.48 -21.40 -58.03
N LYS A 117 -7.74 -22.48 -57.28
CA LYS A 117 -6.71 -23.48 -56.94
C LYS A 117 -6.45 -24.44 -58.09
N THR A 118 -5.20 -24.86 -58.22
CA THR A 118 -4.82 -25.95 -59.12
C THR A 118 -4.99 -27.26 -58.37
N TYR A 119 -5.70 -28.20 -58.97
CA TYR A 119 -5.83 -29.57 -58.47
C TYR A 119 -5.21 -30.53 -59.48
N TYR A 120 -4.54 -31.55 -58.96
CA TYR A 120 -4.06 -32.69 -59.74
C TYR A 120 -5.02 -33.85 -59.52
N TYR A 121 -5.31 -34.61 -60.57
CA TYR A 121 -6.09 -35.83 -60.43
C TYR A 121 -5.58 -36.94 -61.34
N LEU A 122 -5.83 -38.19 -60.93
CA LEU A 122 -5.65 -39.37 -61.75
C LEU A 122 -6.87 -40.28 -61.67
N ALA A 123 -7.12 -41.02 -62.75
CA ALA A 123 -8.13 -42.08 -62.79
C ALA A 123 -7.56 -43.37 -62.17
N TYR A 124 -8.38 -44.11 -61.43
CA TYR A 124 -8.03 -45.44 -60.93
C TYR A 124 -9.11 -46.48 -61.25
N GLY A 125 -8.70 -47.74 -61.30
CA GLY A 125 -9.57 -48.91 -61.34
C GLY A 125 -8.99 -50.04 -60.51
N ILE A 126 -9.84 -50.73 -59.77
CA ILE A 126 -9.48 -51.83 -58.86
C ILE A 126 -10.06 -53.13 -59.42
N SER A 127 -9.22 -54.15 -59.53
CA SER A 127 -9.64 -55.50 -59.86
C SER A 127 -8.73 -56.54 -59.22
N ASP A 128 -9.31 -57.59 -58.62
CA ASP A 128 -8.59 -58.66 -57.91
C ASP A 128 -7.60 -58.08 -56.87
N GLY A 129 -8.03 -57.02 -56.16
CA GLY A 129 -7.21 -56.27 -55.21
C GLY A 129 -6.04 -55.46 -55.79
N ILE A 130 -5.88 -55.40 -57.12
CA ILE A 130 -4.84 -54.62 -57.79
C ILE A 130 -5.41 -53.25 -58.21
N ILE A 131 -4.76 -52.18 -57.77
CA ILE A 131 -5.10 -50.81 -58.16
C ILE A 131 -4.26 -50.42 -59.37
N SER A 132 -4.93 -50.15 -60.48
CA SER A 132 -4.34 -49.59 -61.69
C SER A 132 -4.66 -48.11 -61.78
N VAL A 133 -3.67 -47.28 -62.05
CA VAL A 133 -3.80 -45.81 -62.11
C VAL A 133 -3.29 -45.26 -63.42
N GLY A 134 -3.91 -44.17 -63.90
CA GLY A 134 -3.37 -43.37 -64.99
C GLY A 134 -2.31 -42.37 -64.51
N SER A 135 -1.72 -41.63 -65.44
CA SER A 135 -0.87 -40.47 -65.11
C SER A 135 -1.70 -39.34 -64.52
N ASP A 136 -1.13 -38.55 -63.60
CA ASP A 136 -1.80 -37.38 -63.06
C ASP A 136 -1.82 -36.23 -64.08
N ILE A 137 -2.90 -35.49 -64.07
CA ILE A 137 -3.06 -34.26 -64.85
C ILE A 137 -3.65 -33.17 -63.96
N SER A 138 -3.37 -31.92 -64.28
CA SER A 138 -3.85 -30.78 -63.50
C SER A 138 -4.96 -29.99 -64.19
N PHE A 139 -5.77 -29.32 -63.37
CA PHE A 139 -6.71 -28.30 -63.81
C PHE A 139 -6.86 -27.19 -62.77
N ILE A 140 -7.22 -25.99 -63.23
CA ILE A 140 -7.55 -24.87 -62.35
C ILE A 140 -9.05 -24.93 -62.05
N SER A 141 -9.39 -25.09 -60.78
CA SER A 141 -10.77 -25.13 -60.29
C SER A 141 -11.44 -23.76 -60.42
N GLN A 142 -12.74 -23.76 -60.78
CA GLN A 142 -13.60 -22.57 -60.66
C GLN A 142 -14.47 -22.59 -59.38
N GLY A 143 -14.22 -23.54 -58.48
CA GLY A 143 -15.02 -23.82 -57.30
C GLY A 143 -15.88 -25.07 -57.46
N SER A 144 -16.59 -25.42 -56.39
CA SER A 144 -17.60 -26.48 -56.39
C SER A 144 -18.91 -25.98 -55.76
N ALA A 145 -20.00 -26.71 -55.99
CA ALA A 145 -21.27 -26.40 -55.34
C ALA A 145 -21.15 -26.53 -53.81
N PRO A 146 -21.86 -25.69 -53.04
CA PRO A 146 -21.87 -25.79 -51.58
C PRO A 146 -22.47 -27.13 -51.11
N PRO A 147 -22.18 -27.56 -49.87
CA PRO A 147 -22.91 -28.64 -49.23
C PRO A 147 -24.41 -28.33 -49.15
N VAL A 148 -25.26 -29.34 -49.30
CA VAL A 148 -26.71 -29.17 -49.12
C VAL A 148 -27.08 -29.63 -47.72
N LEU A 149 -27.58 -28.69 -46.92
CA LEU A 149 -28.04 -28.97 -45.56
C LEU A 149 -29.41 -29.66 -45.58
N ILE A 150 -29.51 -30.86 -44.99
CA ILE A 150 -30.77 -31.62 -44.90
C ILE A 150 -31.46 -31.34 -43.56
N GLY A 151 -30.71 -31.36 -42.47
CA GLY A 151 -31.23 -31.13 -41.12
C GLY A 151 -30.21 -31.49 -40.06
N TYR A 152 -30.52 -31.20 -38.80
CA TYR A 152 -29.72 -31.63 -37.67
C TYR A 152 -30.58 -32.09 -36.50
N THR A 153 -30.01 -32.91 -35.62
CA THR A 153 -30.68 -33.43 -34.42
C THR A 153 -29.69 -33.60 -33.27
N PRO A 154 -30.05 -33.24 -32.03
CA PRO A 154 -31.34 -32.63 -31.62
C PRO A 154 -31.47 -31.13 -31.98
N LEU A 155 -32.68 -30.58 -32.01
CA LEU A 155 -32.92 -29.14 -32.25
C LEU A 155 -32.64 -28.26 -31.01
N ALA A 156 -32.61 -28.87 -29.82
CA ALA A 156 -32.28 -28.23 -28.57
C ALA A 156 -31.39 -29.14 -27.72
N GLY A 157 -30.54 -28.55 -26.88
CA GLY A 157 -29.61 -29.28 -26.02
C GLY A 157 -28.82 -28.35 -25.11
N GLN A 158 -27.81 -28.89 -24.44
CA GLN A 158 -26.85 -28.14 -23.65
C GLN A 158 -25.51 -28.03 -24.38
N VAL A 159 -24.64 -27.16 -23.86
CA VAL A 159 -23.22 -27.17 -24.25
C VAL A 159 -22.60 -28.53 -23.93
N ALA A 160 -21.57 -28.91 -24.69
CA ALA A 160 -20.92 -30.22 -24.65
C ALA A 160 -21.77 -31.43 -25.11
N ASP A 161 -23.07 -31.26 -25.39
CA ASP A 161 -23.87 -32.30 -26.04
C ASP A 161 -23.39 -32.55 -27.49
N THR A 162 -23.72 -33.72 -28.03
CA THR A 162 -23.40 -34.07 -29.43
C THR A 162 -24.57 -33.73 -30.35
N LEU A 163 -24.28 -32.97 -31.41
CA LEU A 163 -25.21 -32.65 -32.48
C LEU A 163 -24.86 -33.44 -33.75
N SER A 164 -25.86 -34.05 -34.39
CA SER A 164 -25.71 -34.73 -35.68
C SER A 164 -26.29 -33.89 -36.81
N ILE A 165 -25.47 -33.53 -37.79
CA ILE A 165 -25.81 -32.71 -38.96
C ILE A 165 -25.82 -33.60 -40.20
N ARG A 166 -26.97 -33.72 -40.86
CA ARG A 166 -27.14 -34.43 -42.12
C ARG A 166 -27.00 -33.48 -43.29
N CYS A 167 -26.17 -33.87 -44.25
CA CYS A 167 -25.92 -33.11 -45.47
C CYS A 167 -25.89 -34.05 -46.68
N SER A 168 -25.89 -33.48 -47.88
CA SER A 168 -25.39 -34.14 -49.07
C SER A 168 -24.31 -33.27 -49.72
N ASN A 169 -23.54 -33.86 -50.65
CA ASN A 169 -22.43 -33.19 -51.34
C ASN A 169 -21.25 -32.81 -50.39
N LEU A 170 -20.81 -33.76 -49.53
CA LEU A 170 -19.65 -33.61 -48.62
C LEU A 170 -18.38 -34.30 -49.14
N ILE A 171 -18.12 -34.28 -50.45
CA ILE A 171 -16.91 -34.88 -51.02
C ILE A 171 -15.74 -33.94 -50.69
N GLY A 172 -14.74 -34.45 -49.96
CA GLY A 172 -13.58 -33.64 -49.57
C GLY A 172 -12.70 -34.24 -48.46
N LEU A 173 -11.88 -33.38 -47.88
CA LEU A 173 -11.03 -33.59 -46.71
C LEU A 173 -11.70 -32.92 -45.50
N GLU A 174 -11.71 -33.61 -44.36
CA GLU A 174 -12.38 -33.18 -43.13
C GLU A 174 -11.89 -31.80 -42.63
N ASP A 175 -10.59 -31.53 -42.75
CA ASP A 175 -9.94 -30.28 -42.32
C ASP A 175 -10.41 -29.03 -43.09
N LYS A 176 -11.08 -29.22 -44.23
CA LYS A 176 -11.70 -28.14 -45.02
C LYS A 176 -13.14 -27.84 -44.62
N TYR A 177 -13.69 -28.55 -43.64
CA TYR A 177 -15.03 -28.32 -43.10
C TYR A 177 -14.93 -27.68 -41.72
N SER A 178 -15.78 -26.69 -41.47
CA SER A 178 -15.93 -26.09 -40.15
C SER A 178 -17.39 -25.76 -39.89
N VAL A 179 -17.88 -26.19 -38.73
CA VAL A 179 -19.24 -25.93 -38.26
C VAL A 179 -19.19 -24.82 -37.22
N PHE A 180 -20.07 -23.85 -37.35
CA PHE A 180 -20.18 -22.72 -36.46
C PHE A 180 -21.56 -22.66 -35.81
N PHE A 181 -21.60 -22.27 -34.54
CA PHE A 181 -22.78 -21.79 -33.85
C PHE A 181 -22.60 -20.28 -33.68
N ASN A 182 -23.28 -19.50 -34.50
CA ASN A 182 -22.99 -18.08 -34.72
C ASN A 182 -21.51 -17.88 -35.10
N GLN A 183 -20.69 -17.43 -34.15
CA GLN A 183 -19.24 -17.24 -34.32
C GLN A 183 -18.39 -18.33 -33.64
N ALA A 184 -19.01 -19.18 -32.80
CA ALA A 184 -18.29 -20.21 -32.05
C ALA A 184 -18.04 -21.44 -32.93
N VAL A 185 -16.78 -21.83 -33.08
CA VAL A 185 -16.40 -23.05 -33.82
C VAL A 185 -16.79 -24.27 -33.00
N ALA A 186 -17.50 -25.20 -33.62
CA ALA A 186 -17.82 -26.50 -33.05
C ALA A 186 -16.76 -27.53 -33.41
N GLN A 187 -16.41 -28.37 -32.44
CA GLN A 187 -15.48 -29.47 -32.67
C GLN A 187 -16.18 -30.58 -33.46
N ILE A 188 -15.66 -30.91 -34.64
CA ILE A 188 -16.09 -32.09 -35.41
C ILE A 188 -15.48 -33.34 -34.74
N ILE A 189 -16.33 -34.34 -34.48
CA ILE A 189 -15.94 -35.62 -33.86
C ILE A 189 -16.26 -36.82 -34.76
N TYR A 190 -16.98 -36.59 -35.85
CA TYR A 190 -17.28 -37.60 -36.87
C TYR A 190 -17.59 -36.91 -38.20
N PHE A 191 -17.05 -37.44 -39.28
CA PHE A 191 -17.24 -36.93 -40.63
C PHE A 191 -17.44 -38.07 -41.64
N SER A 192 -18.40 -37.91 -42.55
CA SER A 192 -18.69 -38.82 -43.65
C SER A 192 -19.32 -38.04 -44.81
N ASP A 193 -19.62 -38.72 -45.91
CA ASP A 193 -20.24 -38.12 -47.12
C ASP A 193 -21.64 -37.52 -46.90
N SER A 194 -22.30 -37.87 -45.81
CA SER A 194 -23.70 -37.52 -45.54
C SER A 194 -23.99 -37.09 -44.09
N LEU A 195 -23.01 -37.22 -43.19
CA LEU A 195 -23.18 -36.95 -41.76
C LEU A 195 -21.93 -36.33 -41.14
N ILE A 196 -22.13 -35.24 -40.40
CA ILE A 196 -21.14 -34.62 -39.51
C ILE A 196 -21.67 -34.68 -38.09
N ARG A 197 -20.87 -35.11 -37.11
CA ARG A 197 -21.20 -34.93 -35.68
C ARG A 197 -20.28 -33.91 -35.05
N VAL A 198 -20.86 -33.01 -34.27
CA VAL A 198 -20.13 -31.95 -33.59
C VAL A 198 -20.47 -31.88 -32.10
N ILE A 199 -19.56 -31.33 -31.31
CA ILE A 199 -19.82 -30.96 -29.92
C ILE A 199 -20.34 -29.52 -29.86
N VAL A 200 -21.45 -29.30 -29.16
CA VAL A 200 -21.99 -27.96 -28.94
C VAL A 200 -20.97 -27.11 -28.14
N PRO A 201 -20.51 -25.95 -28.65
CA PRO A 201 -19.44 -25.18 -28.01
C PRO A 201 -19.76 -24.72 -26.59
N LEU A 202 -18.78 -24.82 -25.68
CA LEU A 202 -18.90 -24.35 -24.29
C LEU A 202 -19.05 -22.83 -24.15
N SER A 203 -18.71 -22.07 -25.18
CA SER A 203 -18.75 -20.60 -25.18
C SER A 203 -20.11 -20.01 -25.55
N LEU A 204 -21.13 -20.84 -25.78
CA LEU A 204 -22.47 -20.35 -26.13
C LEU A 204 -23.20 -19.83 -24.89
N GLU A 205 -23.72 -18.61 -25.00
CA GLU A 205 -24.54 -17.98 -23.95
C GLU A 205 -25.92 -17.52 -24.46
N LEU A 206 -26.12 -17.46 -25.78
CA LEU A 206 -27.39 -17.06 -26.37
C LEU A 206 -28.36 -18.24 -26.44
N ASN A 207 -29.62 -18.01 -26.01
CA ASN A 207 -30.68 -19.02 -26.07
C ASN A 207 -30.83 -19.65 -27.46
N GLN A 208 -30.67 -18.86 -28.52
CA GLN A 208 -30.74 -19.33 -29.90
C GLN A 208 -29.43 -19.07 -30.63
N SER A 209 -28.94 -20.09 -31.33
CA SER A 209 -27.74 -20.02 -32.16
C SER A 209 -28.03 -20.50 -33.57
N THR A 210 -27.66 -19.70 -34.55
CA THR A 210 -27.69 -20.09 -35.95
C THR A 210 -26.52 -21.02 -36.24
N ILE A 211 -26.78 -22.15 -36.91
CA ILE A 211 -25.72 -23.10 -37.30
C ILE A 211 -25.34 -22.84 -38.75
N SER A 212 -24.05 -22.62 -39.01
CA SER A 212 -23.49 -22.59 -40.37
C SER A 212 -22.39 -23.65 -40.56
N LEU A 213 -22.24 -24.10 -41.80
CA LEU A 213 -21.19 -25.00 -42.27
C LEU A 213 -20.42 -24.27 -43.36
N THR A 214 -19.11 -24.14 -43.15
CA THR A 214 -18.19 -23.68 -44.19
C THR A 214 -17.46 -24.87 -44.78
N ALA A 215 -17.29 -24.85 -46.10
CA ALA A 215 -16.60 -25.90 -46.86
C ALA A 215 -16.00 -25.30 -48.13
N TYR A 216 -14.68 -25.40 -48.30
CA TYR A 216 -13.99 -25.01 -49.55
C TYR A 216 -14.33 -23.58 -50.04
N GLY A 217 -14.44 -22.64 -49.10
CA GLY A 217 -14.78 -21.23 -49.38
C GLY A 217 -16.28 -20.94 -49.56
N ASN A 218 -17.16 -21.95 -49.50
CA ASN A 218 -18.60 -21.76 -49.45
C ASN A 218 -19.10 -21.78 -48.00
N GLU A 219 -20.16 -21.02 -47.71
CA GLU A 219 -20.88 -21.04 -46.44
C GLU A 219 -22.36 -21.35 -46.67
N VAL A 220 -22.91 -22.28 -45.88
CA VAL A 220 -24.34 -22.60 -45.85
C VAL A 220 -24.85 -22.59 -44.42
N THR A 221 -26.09 -22.12 -44.25
CA THR A 221 -26.65 -21.84 -42.92
C THR A 221 -28.02 -22.47 -42.77
N PHE A 222 -28.28 -23.10 -41.63
CA PHE A 222 -29.61 -23.59 -41.29
C PHE A 222 -30.56 -22.43 -40.96
N THR A 223 -31.80 -22.52 -41.43
CA THR A 223 -32.85 -21.53 -41.12
C THR A 223 -33.47 -21.74 -39.74
N THR A 224 -33.48 -22.99 -39.24
CA THR A 224 -33.91 -23.31 -37.89
C THR A 224 -32.73 -23.13 -36.92
N PRO A 225 -32.83 -22.25 -35.91
CA PRO A 225 -31.77 -22.08 -34.92
C PRO A 225 -31.76 -23.23 -33.91
N PHE A 226 -30.57 -23.55 -33.41
CA PHE A 226 -30.39 -24.45 -32.27
C PHE A 226 -30.73 -23.72 -30.98
N THR A 227 -31.45 -24.36 -30.08
CA THR A 227 -31.91 -23.75 -28.83
C THR A 227 -31.19 -24.34 -27.62
N LEU A 228 -30.56 -23.50 -26.80
CA LEU A 228 -30.02 -23.93 -25.51
C LEU A 228 -31.17 -24.14 -24.52
N LEU A 229 -31.14 -25.29 -23.84
CA LEU A 229 -32.11 -25.62 -22.80
C LEU A 229 -31.93 -24.68 -21.59
N THR A 230 -33.05 -24.18 -21.08
CA THR A 230 -33.07 -23.38 -19.86
C THR A 230 -33.25 -24.31 -18.67
N PRO A 231 -32.42 -24.22 -17.62
CA PRO A 231 -32.60 -25.02 -16.41
C PRO A 231 -33.96 -24.74 -15.79
N ALA A 232 -34.56 -25.71 -15.11
CA ALA A 232 -35.77 -25.50 -14.32
C ALA A 232 -35.55 -26.04 -12.91
N ILE A 233 -36.07 -25.34 -11.90
CA ILE A 233 -36.05 -25.78 -10.50
C ILE A 233 -37.47 -26.17 -10.11
N GLU A 234 -37.66 -27.44 -9.76
CA GLU A 234 -38.94 -27.98 -9.31
C GLU A 234 -39.11 -27.85 -7.80
N SER A 235 -38.04 -28.13 -7.04
CA SER A 235 -38.04 -28.01 -5.59
C SER A 235 -36.63 -27.88 -5.03
N PHE A 236 -36.54 -27.45 -3.78
CA PHE A 236 -35.29 -27.47 -3.02
C PHE A 236 -35.56 -27.85 -1.56
N SER A 237 -34.58 -28.43 -0.90
CA SER A 237 -34.66 -28.85 0.50
C SER A 237 -33.28 -28.77 1.17
N PRO A 238 -33.19 -28.34 2.43
CA PRO A 238 -34.29 -27.86 3.28
C PRO A 238 -34.79 -26.45 2.92
N LEU A 239 -35.96 -26.05 3.43
CA LEU A 239 -36.50 -24.69 3.27
C LEU A 239 -35.85 -23.67 4.22
N GLU A 240 -35.18 -24.15 5.27
CA GLU A 240 -34.39 -23.35 6.20
C GLU A 240 -33.05 -24.04 6.44
N VAL A 241 -31.94 -23.32 6.35
CA VAL A 241 -30.58 -23.88 6.30
C VAL A 241 -29.58 -23.02 7.07
N ASN A 242 -28.60 -23.63 7.74
CA ASN A 242 -27.44 -22.89 8.23
C ASN A 242 -26.43 -22.69 7.09
N PRO A 243 -25.75 -21.54 7.01
CA PRO A 243 -24.63 -21.41 6.08
C PRO A 243 -23.60 -22.54 6.24
N GLY A 244 -23.05 -23.03 5.13
CA GLY A 244 -22.11 -24.15 5.10
C GLY A 244 -22.78 -25.54 5.05
N GLU A 245 -24.07 -25.66 5.32
CA GLU A 245 -24.83 -26.89 5.11
C GLU A 245 -25.23 -27.04 3.63
N GLU A 246 -25.55 -28.28 3.22
CA GLU A 246 -25.99 -28.56 1.85
C GLU A 246 -27.48 -28.31 1.63
N ILE A 247 -27.79 -27.71 0.49
CA ILE A 247 -29.11 -27.57 -0.11
C ILE A 247 -29.17 -28.52 -1.30
N THR A 248 -30.17 -29.40 -1.32
CA THR A 248 -30.48 -30.21 -2.50
C THR A 248 -31.49 -29.44 -3.36
N ILE A 249 -31.15 -29.20 -4.63
CA ILE A 249 -32.03 -28.58 -5.62
C ILE A 249 -32.41 -29.66 -6.64
N ILE A 250 -33.70 -29.91 -6.82
CA ILE A 250 -34.24 -30.87 -7.79
C ILE A 250 -34.87 -30.10 -8.95
N GLY A 251 -34.62 -30.58 -10.18
CA GLY A 251 -35.07 -29.89 -11.38
C GLY A 251 -34.76 -30.63 -12.68
N THR A 252 -34.71 -29.87 -13.76
CA THR A 252 -34.35 -30.38 -15.09
C THR A 252 -33.31 -29.49 -15.75
N ASP A 253 -32.61 -30.05 -16.73
CA ASP A 253 -31.69 -29.33 -17.61
C ASP A 253 -30.56 -28.61 -16.85
N PHE A 254 -30.09 -29.23 -15.77
CA PHE A 254 -28.79 -28.91 -15.16
C PHE A 254 -27.66 -29.56 -15.94
N HIS A 255 -26.43 -29.05 -15.81
CA HIS A 255 -25.26 -29.64 -16.45
C HIS A 255 -24.61 -30.68 -15.52
N SER A 256 -24.26 -31.87 -16.02
CA SER A 256 -23.67 -32.93 -15.17
C SER A 256 -22.30 -32.56 -14.56
N THR A 257 -21.56 -31.67 -15.20
CA THR A 257 -20.32 -31.10 -14.64
C THR A 257 -20.64 -29.89 -13.74
N SER A 258 -20.29 -29.97 -12.44
CA SER A 258 -20.68 -28.99 -11.43
C SER A 258 -20.29 -27.54 -11.74
N ASN A 259 -19.07 -27.30 -12.24
CA ASN A 259 -18.56 -25.94 -12.50
C ASN A 259 -19.25 -25.23 -13.69
N LEU A 260 -20.08 -25.93 -14.46
CA LEU A 260 -20.90 -25.35 -15.53
C LEU A 260 -22.29 -24.92 -15.04
N ASN A 261 -22.63 -25.22 -13.79
CA ASN A 261 -23.81 -24.70 -13.11
C ASN A 261 -23.38 -23.55 -12.20
N LYS A 262 -23.86 -22.34 -12.47
CA LYS A 262 -23.66 -21.20 -11.58
C LYS A 262 -24.92 -21.08 -10.73
N VAL A 263 -24.77 -21.23 -9.41
CA VAL A 263 -25.90 -21.12 -8.47
C VAL A 263 -25.72 -19.90 -7.59
N PHE A 264 -26.81 -19.17 -7.35
CA PHE A 264 -26.87 -18.04 -6.43
C PHE A 264 -28.01 -18.24 -5.44
N ILE A 265 -27.76 -17.92 -4.17
CA ILE A 265 -28.78 -17.78 -3.13
C ILE A 265 -28.92 -16.28 -2.86
N GLY A 266 -30.05 -15.71 -3.28
CA GLY A 266 -30.21 -14.26 -3.38
C GLY A 266 -29.24 -13.71 -4.43
N ASN A 267 -28.39 -12.79 -4.00
CA ASN A 267 -27.28 -12.27 -4.83
C ASN A 267 -25.93 -12.91 -4.51
N THR A 268 -25.86 -13.84 -3.54
CA THR A 268 -24.57 -14.46 -3.17
C THR A 268 -24.32 -15.72 -4.00
N PRO A 269 -23.15 -15.85 -4.66
CA PRO A 269 -22.75 -17.10 -5.30
C PRO A 269 -22.68 -18.26 -4.31
N ALA A 270 -23.19 -19.41 -4.72
CA ALA A 270 -23.20 -20.63 -3.93
C ALA A 270 -22.36 -21.71 -4.63
N MET A 271 -21.66 -22.52 -3.83
CA MET A 271 -20.78 -23.57 -4.35
C MET A 271 -21.59 -24.83 -4.67
N VAL A 272 -21.44 -25.34 -5.89
CA VAL A 272 -22.05 -26.62 -6.30
C VAL A 272 -21.09 -27.77 -5.95
N SER A 273 -21.43 -28.57 -4.95
CA SER A 273 -20.63 -29.72 -4.48
C SER A 273 -20.81 -30.95 -5.36
N ALA A 274 -22.03 -31.18 -5.89
CA ALA A 274 -22.34 -32.28 -6.79
C ALA A 274 -23.40 -31.86 -7.81
N SER A 275 -23.36 -32.48 -9.00
CA SER A 275 -24.30 -32.19 -10.07
C SER A 275 -24.68 -33.42 -10.88
N THR A 276 -25.95 -33.48 -11.28
CA THR A 276 -26.52 -34.39 -12.27
C THR A 276 -27.42 -33.59 -13.22
N LYS A 277 -28.01 -34.20 -14.25
CA LYS A 277 -28.97 -33.51 -15.13
C LYS A 277 -30.26 -33.07 -14.40
N ASN A 278 -30.56 -33.61 -13.21
CA ASN A 278 -31.83 -33.41 -12.49
C ASN A 278 -31.70 -32.98 -11.03
N ALA A 279 -30.47 -32.91 -10.50
CA ALA A 279 -30.23 -32.53 -9.12
C ALA A 279 -28.87 -31.84 -8.95
N LEU A 280 -28.85 -30.81 -8.10
CA LEU A 280 -27.64 -30.14 -7.61
C LEU A 280 -27.56 -30.27 -6.10
N SER A 281 -26.36 -30.55 -5.59
CA SER A 281 -26.01 -30.31 -4.18
C SER A 281 -25.25 -29.01 -4.10
N VAL A 282 -25.73 -28.08 -3.29
CA VAL A 282 -25.23 -26.71 -3.21
C VAL A 282 -24.96 -26.34 -1.76
N VAL A 283 -23.76 -25.88 -1.45
CA VAL A 283 -23.43 -25.41 -0.10
C VAL A 283 -24.02 -24.02 0.09
N ALA A 284 -24.86 -23.87 1.12
CA ALA A 284 -25.52 -22.60 1.46
C ALA A 284 -24.46 -21.52 1.77
N PRO A 285 -24.41 -20.41 1.02
CA PRO A 285 -23.50 -19.32 1.31
C PRO A 285 -24.05 -18.43 2.42
N TYR A 286 -23.21 -17.51 2.90
CA TYR A 286 -23.65 -16.39 3.71
C TYR A 286 -24.45 -15.39 2.88
N THR A 287 -25.60 -14.97 3.39
CA THR A 287 -26.46 -13.98 2.71
C THR A 287 -26.71 -12.78 3.63
N PRO A 288 -26.78 -11.56 3.09
CA PRO A 288 -27.19 -10.38 3.87
C PRO A 288 -28.64 -10.50 4.36
N ASP A 289 -29.51 -11.02 3.50
CA ASP A 289 -30.93 -11.20 3.80
C ASP A 289 -31.19 -12.61 4.33
N SER A 290 -32.17 -12.74 5.23
CA SER A 290 -32.57 -14.04 5.76
C SER A 290 -33.42 -14.87 4.79
N LEU A 291 -34.08 -14.24 3.81
CA LEU A 291 -35.04 -14.91 2.93
C LEU A 291 -34.70 -14.64 1.46
N ASN A 292 -34.22 -15.68 0.76
CA ASN A 292 -33.56 -15.55 -0.54
C ASN A 292 -34.20 -16.44 -1.61
N THR A 293 -34.24 -15.97 -2.86
CA THR A 293 -34.54 -16.83 -4.02
C THR A 293 -33.33 -17.67 -4.40
N ILE A 294 -33.54 -18.78 -5.10
CA ILE A 294 -32.46 -19.60 -5.67
C ILE A 294 -32.42 -19.35 -7.17
N THR A 295 -31.26 -18.99 -7.69
CA THR A 295 -31.04 -18.79 -9.13
C THR A 295 -30.02 -19.80 -9.63
N VAL A 296 -30.35 -20.54 -10.69
CA VAL A 296 -29.44 -21.44 -11.39
C VAL A 296 -29.25 -20.93 -12.82
N THR A 297 -28.00 -20.75 -13.22
CA THR A 297 -27.59 -20.38 -14.57
C THR A 297 -26.72 -21.46 -15.20
N VAL A 298 -27.11 -21.93 -16.38
CA VAL A 298 -26.39 -22.92 -17.18
C VAL A 298 -26.21 -22.34 -18.59
N SER A 299 -24.96 -22.13 -19.02
CA SER A 299 -24.64 -21.62 -20.36
C SER A 299 -25.40 -20.34 -20.75
N GLY A 300 -25.46 -19.36 -19.84
CA GLY A 300 -26.20 -18.10 -20.02
C GLY A 300 -27.71 -18.19 -19.74
N GLN A 301 -28.29 -19.37 -19.80
CA GLN A 301 -29.71 -19.60 -19.53
C GLN A 301 -29.97 -19.65 -18.03
N THR A 302 -30.96 -18.91 -17.55
CA THR A 302 -31.18 -18.70 -16.11
C THR A 302 -32.61 -19.02 -15.71
N PHE A 303 -32.77 -19.62 -14.53
CA PHE A 303 -34.04 -19.77 -13.83
C PHE A 303 -33.91 -19.33 -12.38
N THR A 304 -34.90 -18.61 -11.89
CA THR A 304 -34.98 -18.13 -10.50
C THR A 304 -36.28 -18.60 -9.88
N THR A 305 -36.21 -19.19 -8.68
CA THR A 305 -37.39 -19.65 -7.95
C THR A 305 -38.29 -18.49 -7.51
N SER A 306 -39.60 -18.72 -7.46
CA SER A 306 -40.54 -17.84 -6.74
C SER A 306 -40.50 -18.09 -5.24
N ASP A 307 -40.39 -19.37 -4.86
CA ASP A 307 -40.24 -19.78 -3.46
C ASP A 307 -38.87 -19.38 -2.94
N LYS A 308 -38.81 -19.06 -1.65
CA LYS A 308 -37.61 -18.56 -1.00
C LYS A 308 -37.09 -19.55 0.04
N ILE A 309 -35.77 -19.70 0.09
CA ILE A 309 -35.07 -20.40 1.16
C ILE A 309 -34.73 -19.42 2.29
N LYS A 310 -34.88 -19.87 3.53
CA LYS A 310 -34.49 -19.12 4.71
C LYS A 310 -33.06 -19.48 5.13
N VAL A 311 -32.14 -18.55 5.00
CA VAL A 311 -30.76 -18.70 5.52
C VAL A 311 -30.73 -18.14 6.94
N LYS A 312 -30.28 -18.96 7.89
CA LYS A 312 -30.19 -18.57 9.30
C LYS A 312 -29.02 -17.62 9.52
N ILE A 313 -29.32 -16.33 9.57
CA ILE A 313 -28.38 -15.24 9.89
C ILE A 313 -28.58 -14.73 11.32
N PRO A 314 -27.64 -13.95 11.87
CA PRO A 314 -27.81 -13.28 13.16
C PRO A 314 -29.08 -12.44 13.16
N ASN A 315 -29.89 -12.56 14.22
CA ASN A 315 -31.16 -11.84 14.31
C ASN A 315 -31.46 -11.40 15.74
N GLY A 316 -32.21 -10.29 15.87
CA GLY A 316 -32.60 -9.71 17.15
C GLY A 316 -31.39 -9.26 17.96
N THR A 317 -30.34 -8.78 17.30
CA THR A 317 -29.08 -8.45 17.94
C THR A 317 -29.14 -7.13 18.67
N TYR A 318 -28.77 -7.12 19.94
CA TYR A 318 -28.57 -5.91 20.74
C TYR A 318 -27.38 -6.14 21.68
N PHE A 319 -26.93 -5.08 22.36
CA PHE A 319 -25.89 -5.23 23.37
C PHE A 319 -26.17 -4.39 24.61
N GLU A 320 -25.63 -4.83 25.73
CA GLU A 320 -25.65 -4.11 27.00
C GLU A 320 -24.33 -4.30 27.78
N PRO A 321 -23.87 -3.27 28.52
CA PRO A 321 -24.41 -1.91 28.55
C PRO A 321 -24.13 -1.14 27.23
N SER A 322 -24.92 -0.10 26.96
CA SER A 322 -24.71 0.77 25.78
C SER A 322 -23.66 1.86 26.01
N THR A 323 -23.22 2.03 27.25
CA THR A 323 -22.13 2.94 27.64
C THR A 323 -21.17 2.23 28.59
N GLY A 324 -19.93 2.70 28.67
CA GLY A 324 -18.91 2.18 29.58
C GLY A 324 -17.53 2.77 29.28
N THR A 325 -16.48 2.20 29.85
CA THR A 325 -15.09 2.65 29.65
C THR A 325 -14.15 1.55 29.19
N PHE A 326 -12.87 1.89 29.01
CA PHE A 326 -11.84 0.99 28.54
C PHE A 326 -11.70 -0.22 29.46
N GLY A 327 -11.70 -1.42 28.87
CA GLY A 327 -11.62 -2.66 29.63
C GLY A 327 -12.94 -3.17 30.18
N ASP A 328 -14.05 -2.44 30.06
CA ASP A 328 -15.38 -2.94 30.46
C ASP A 328 -15.85 -4.07 29.54
N GLU A 329 -16.80 -4.88 30.02
CA GLU A 329 -17.39 -5.97 29.27
C GLU A 329 -18.70 -5.53 28.62
N ILE A 330 -18.89 -5.92 27.36
CA ILE A 330 -20.13 -5.72 26.61
C ILE A 330 -20.70 -7.11 26.27
N HIS A 331 -21.97 -7.31 26.61
CA HIS A 331 -22.73 -8.51 26.28
C HIS A 331 -23.55 -8.25 25.01
N ILE A 332 -23.24 -8.97 23.94
CA ILE A 332 -23.97 -8.93 22.67
C ILE A 332 -24.92 -10.12 22.65
N HIS A 333 -26.22 -9.84 22.68
CA HIS A 333 -27.28 -10.84 22.65
C HIS A 333 -27.84 -11.00 21.24
N GLY A 334 -28.37 -12.18 20.93
CA GLY A 334 -29.04 -12.44 19.66
C GLY A 334 -29.46 -13.89 19.50
N LYS A 335 -29.75 -14.28 18.25
CA LYS A 335 -29.93 -15.67 17.84
C LYS A 335 -29.02 -15.96 16.65
N ASN A 336 -28.56 -17.21 16.53
CA ASN A 336 -27.68 -17.68 15.45
C ASN A 336 -26.34 -16.94 15.36
N LEU A 337 -25.81 -16.45 16.49
CA LEU A 337 -24.56 -15.68 16.53
C LEU A 337 -23.33 -16.52 16.17
N LEU A 338 -23.41 -17.85 16.31
CA LEU A 338 -22.32 -18.80 16.01
C LEU A 338 -22.73 -19.90 15.04
N ASN A 339 -23.84 -19.76 14.31
CA ASN A 339 -24.21 -20.74 13.27
C ASN A 339 -23.20 -20.77 12.11
N PHE A 340 -22.19 -19.92 12.18
CA PHE A 340 -21.08 -19.81 11.29
C PHE A 340 -19.84 -19.26 11.99
N PRO A 341 -18.63 -19.55 11.48
CA PRO A 341 -17.39 -19.14 12.12
C PRO A 341 -17.30 -17.61 12.23
N LEU A 342 -17.53 -17.12 13.44
CA LEU A 342 -17.26 -15.74 13.82
C LEU A 342 -15.74 -15.57 13.89
N GLU A 343 -15.18 -14.69 13.05
CA GLU A 343 -13.74 -14.45 13.02
C GLU A 343 -13.31 -13.50 14.13
N ARG A 344 -14.07 -12.42 14.32
CA ARG A 344 -13.78 -11.36 15.31
C ARG A 344 -14.98 -10.45 15.51
N VAL A 345 -14.95 -9.69 16.59
CA VAL A 345 -15.86 -8.55 16.81
C VAL A 345 -15.05 -7.26 16.74
N LEU A 346 -15.59 -6.26 16.05
CA LEU A 346 -15.01 -4.94 15.99
C LEU A 346 -15.86 -3.96 16.81
N LEU A 347 -15.19 -3.12 17.60
CA LEU A 347 -15.77 -1.97 18.29
C LEU A 347 -15.04 -0.71 17.79
N GLY A 348 -15.75 0.18 17.07
CA GLY A 348 -15.15 1.40 16.52
C GLY A 348 -13.96 1.11 15.59
N GLY A 349 -14.03 0.01 14.84
CA GLY A 349 -12.96 -0.46 13.95
C GLY A 349 -11.77 -1.16 14.63
N ARG A 350 -11.73 -1.24 15.97
CA ARG A 350 -10.72 -2.02 16.71
C ARG A 350 -11.21 -3.41 17.01
N VAL A 351 -10.30 -4.39 16.98
CA VAL A 351 -10.61 -5.78 17.35
C VAL A 351 -10.83 -5.84 18.85
N ALA A 352 -12.04 -6.22 19.25
CA ALA A 352 -12.36 -6.45 20.65
C ALA A 352 -11.91 -7.85 21.08
N GLU A 353 -11.39 -7.94 22.31
CA GLU A 353 -11.10 -9.25 22.92
C GLU A 353 -12.44 -9.97 23.15
N MET A 354 -12.56 -11.18 22.61
CA MET A 354 -13.74 -12.02 22.82
C MET A 354 -13.52 -12.89 24.06
N ILE A 355 -14.30 -12.65 25.09
CA ILE A 355 -14.24 -13.37 26.38
C ILE A 355 -14.97 -14.70 26.26
N SER A 356 -16.16 -14.69 25.68
CA SER A 356 -16.94 -15.89 25.40
C SER A 356 -17.84 -15.69 24.19
N SER A 357 -18.26 -16.79 23.57
CA SER A 357 -19.25 -16.77 22.50
C SER A 357 -20.09 -18.04 22.51
N SER A 358 -21.36 -17.87 22.17
CA SER A 358 -22.38 -18.91 22.04
C SER A 358 -23.36 -18.53 20.93
N GLU A 359 -24.29 -19.43 20.57
CA GLU A 359 -25.31 -19.12 19.57
C GLU A 359 -26.25 -17.96 19.95
N THR A 360 -26.29 -17.56 21.23
CA THR A 360 -27.20 -16.53 21.76
C THR A 360 -26.53 -15.34 22.43
N GLU A 361 -25.26 -15.45 22.79
CA GLU A 361 -24.52 -14.39 23.48
C GLU A 361 -23.03 -14.40 23.10
N ILE A 362 -22.46 -13.21 22.86
CA ILE A 362 -21.02 -12.98 22.74
C ILE A 362 -20.63 -11.93 23.77
N ILE A 363 -19.62 -12.22 24.59
CA ILE A 363 -19.07 -11.26 25.55
C ILE A 363 -17.74 -10.75 25.02
N ILE A 364 -17.59 -9.43 24.91
CA ILE A 364 -16.36 -8.77 24.46
C ILE A 364 -15.85 -7.78 25.51
N ARG A 365 -14.56 -7.43 25.43
CA ARG A 365 -13.96 -6.34 26.21
C ARG A 365 -13.77 -5.10 25.36
N VAL A 366 -14.09 -3.92 25.91
CA VAL A 366 -13.83 -2.62 25.28
C VAL A 366 -12.32 -2.45 25.07
N PRO A 367 -11.83 -2.28 23.82
CA PRO A 367 -10.40 -2.16 23.55
C PRO A 367 -9.77 -0.93 24.21
N ASN A 368 -8.60 -1.12 24.81
CA ASN A 368 -7.82 -0.05 25.43
C ASN A 368 -7.34 1.02 24.43
N ASP A 369 -7.26 0.67 23.14
CA ASP A 369 -6.82 1.51 22.02
C ASP A 369 -7.99 2.05 21.17
N LEU A 370 -9.22 1.98 21.68
CA LEU A 370 -10.38 2.63 21.07
C LEU A 370 -10.14 4.15 20.97
N SER A 371 -10.31 4.68 19.76
CA SER A 371 -9.99 6.09 19.44
C SER A 371 -11.21 6.99 19.26
N GLU A 372 -12.42 6.42 19.26
CA GLU A 372 -13.68 7.12 19.01
C GLU A 372 -14.63 6.99 20.21
N CYS A 373 -15.24 8.09 20.65
CA CYS A 373 -16.21 8.09 21.77
C CYS A 373 -17.52 7.39 21.43
N GLN A 374 -17.81 7.22 20.14
CA GLN A 374 -19.02 6.58 19.63
C GLN A 374 -18.57 5.47 18.69
N ALA A 375 -18.86 4.23 19.04
CA ALA A 375 -18.29 3.07 18.38
C ALA A 375 -19.40 2.17 17.82
N GLU A 376 -19.35 1.89 16.52
CA GLU A 376 -20.15 0.82 15.92
C GLU A 376 -19.68 -0.54 16.42
N VAL A 377 -20.63 -1.45 16.70
CA VAL A 377 -20.36 -2.85 17.00
C VAL A 377 -20.57 -3.67 15.73
N LYS A 378 -19.55 -4.40 15.29
CA LYS A 378 -19.60 -5.24 14.08
C LYS A 378 -19.18 -6.66 14.37
N LEU A 379 -20.01 -7.61 13.96
CA LEU A 379 -19.69 -9.03 13.96
C LEU A 379 -19.08 -9.37 12.59
N VAL A 380 -17.81 -9.80 12.59
CA VAL A 380 -17.09 -10.14 11.36
C VAL A 380 -17.02 -11.64 11.24
N TYR A 381 -17.64 -12.14 10.18
CA TYR A 381 -17.63 -13.55 9.82
C TYR A 381 -16.92 -13.71 8.48
N THR A 382 -16.65 -14.95 8.07
CA THR A 382 -15.94 -15.21 6.81
C THR A 382 -16.72 -14.67 5.61
N GLY A 383 -16.18 -13.60 5.00
CA GLY A 383 -16.72 -12.96 3.80
C GLY A 383 -17.86 -11.95 4.03
N ILE A 384 -18.38 -11.78 5.25
CA ILE A 384 -19.45 -10.83 5.56
C ILE A 384 -19.25 -10.12 6.89
N THR A 385 -19.64 -8.86 6.96
CA THR A 385 -19.65 -8.07 8.20
C THR A 385 -21.08 -7.66 8.51
N TYR A 386 -21.54 -7.97 9.72
CA TYR A 386 -22.85 -7.59 10.22
C TYR A 386 -22.69 -6.45 11.22
N THR A 387 -23.26 -5.29 10.90
CA THR A 387 -23.24 -4.10 11.76
C THR A 387 -24.50 -4.08 12.60
N LEU A 388 -24.37 -3.91 13.92
CA LEU A 388 -25.52 -3.73 14.80
C LEU A 388 -26.04 -2.30 14.70
N ASP A 389 -27.36 -2.11 14.89
CA ASP A 389 -28.03 -0.82 14.70
C ASP A 389 -27.69 0.23 15.78
N TYR A 390 -27.11 -0.18 16.90
CA TYR A 390 -26.84 0.68 18.06
C TYR A 390 -25.35 1.02 18.18
N LEU A 391 -25.06 2.23 18.69
CA LEU A 391 -23.71 2.70 18.99
C LEU A 391 -23.38 2.50 20.46
N PHE A 392 -22.14 2.12 20.75
CA PHE A 392 -21.58 2.11 22.10
C PHE A 392 -20.94 3.48 22.40
N PHE A 393 -21.14 4.00 23.60
CA PHE A 393 -20.61 5.30 24.01
C PHE A 393 -19.57 5.15 25.12
N VAL A 394 -18.38 5.71 24.90
CA VAL A 394 -17.35 5.77 25.94
C VAL A 394 -17.72 6.86 26.94
N ASP A 395 -17.76 6.51 28.22
CA ASP A 395 -18.06 7.47 29.29
C ASP A 395 -17.00 8.59 29.34
N ALA A 396 -17.45 9.82 29.59
CA ALA A 396 -16.57 10.98 29.67
C ALA A 396 -15.53 10.82 30.80
N PRO A 397 -14.31 11.37 30.64
CA PRO A 397 -13.30 11.34 31.69
C PRO A 397 -13.81 12.07 32.94
N ILE A 398 -13.39 11.60 34.11
CA ILE A 398 -13.72 12.20 35.41
C ILE A 398 -12.41 12.63 36.07
N ILE A 399 -12.37 13.83 36.66
CA ILE A 399 -11.27 14.26 37.52
C ILE A 399 -11.79 14.33 38.96
N THR A 400 -11.21 13.53 39.85
CA THR A 400 -11.52 13.54 41.29
C THR A 400 -10.52 14.35 42.10
N GLY A 401 -9.31 14.59 41.56
CA GLY A 401 -8.30 15.43 42.20
C GLY A 401 -6.96 15.40 41.49
N PHE A 402 -5.96 16.06 42.07
CA PHE A 402 -4.59 16.04 41.58
C PHE A 402 -3.61 16.27 42.73
N SER A 403 -2.37 15.82 42.57
CA SER A 403 -1.30 16.02 43.54
C SER A 403 0.06 16.19 42.86
N PRO A 404 0.90 17.14 43.31
CA PRO A 404 0.63 18.13 44.36
C PRO A 404 -0.30 19.28 43.89
N THR A 405 -0.86 20.07 44.83
CA THR A 405 -1.68 21.25 44.51
C THR A 405 -0.87 22.47 44.05
N GLU A 406 0.45 22.46 44.32
CA GLU A 406 1.40 23.39 43.75
C GLU A 406 2.59 22.64 43.16
N VAL A 407 2.95 22.92 41.90
CA VAL A 407 4.03 22.23 41.18
C VAL A 407 4.87 23.23 40.39
N SER A 408 6.18 23.10 40.37
CA SER A 408 7.05 23.94 39.53
C SER A 408 7.07 23.44 38.10
N ILE A 409 7.35 24.33 37.15
CA ILE A 409 7.71 23.95 35.77
C ILE A 409 8.83 22.89 35.81
N GLY A 410 8.68 21.82 35.03
CA GLY A 410 9.55 20.63 35.01
C GLY A 410 9.24 19.60 36.11
N GLY A 411 8.32 19.89 37.03
CA GLY A 411 7.85 18.94 38.04
C GLY A 411 6.77 17.99 37.53
N ASN A 412 6.57 16.87 38.23
CA ASN A 412 5.51 15.92 37.91
C ASN A 412 4.20 16.28 38.63
N LEU A 413 3.07 16.09 37.94
CA LEU A 413 1.72 16.23 38.47
C LEU A 413 0.93 14.94 38.20
N ILE A 414 0.30 14.41 39.24
CA ILE A 414 -0.58 13.23 39.16
C ILE A 414 -2.02 13.72 39.19
N ILE A 415 -2.84 13.25 38.25
CA ILE A 415 -4.27 13.56 38.15
C ILE A 415 -5.02 12.26 38.45
N PHE A 416 -5.89 12.32 39.45
CA PHE A 416 -6.76 11.23 39.87
C PHE A 416 -8.14 11.39 39.26
N GLY A 417 -8.78 10.29 38.92
CA GLY A 417 -10.01 10.32 38.16
C GLY A 417 -10.57 8.96 37.80
N GLY A 418 -11.25 8.92 36.65
CA GLY A 418 -11.85 7.72 36.08
C GLY A 418 -12.08 7.92 34.58
N ASN A 419 -12.36 6.81 33.89
CA ASN A 419 -12.62 6.76 32.45
C ASN A 419 -11.48 7.30 31.57
N PHE A 420 -10.25 7.25 32.08
CA PHE A 420 -9.07 7.57 31.29
C PHE A 420 -8.69 6.38 30.40
N SER A 421 -8.14 6.66 29.22
CA SER A 421 -7.55 5.59 28.42
C SER A 421 -6.28 5.11 29.14
N PRO A 422 -6.03 3.80 29.26
CA PRO A 422 -4.78 3.31 29.82
C PRO A 422 -3.57 3.57 28.90
N LEU A 423 -3.79 4.08 27.69
CA LEU A 423 -2.74 4.48 26.76
C LEU A 423 -2.47 5.98 26.88
N PRO A 424 -1.25 6.42 27.26
CA PRO A 424 -0.94 7.83 27.44
C PRO A 424 -1.23 8.69 26.21
N GLY A 425 -0.95 8.16 25.01
CA GLY A 425 -1.17 8.86 23.74
C GLY A 425 -2.64 9.19 23.43
N ASN A 426 -3.58 8.47 24.04
CA ASN A 426 -5.02 8.66 23.85
C ASN A 426 -5.66 9.63 24.85
N ASN A 427 -4.85 10.20 25.75
CA ASN A 427 -5.28 11.23 26.68
C ASN A 427 -4.54 12.54 26.38
N LYS A 428 -5.20 13.67 26.62
CA LYS A 428 -4.58 14.99 26.65
C LYS A 428 -4.94 15.70 27.93
N VAL A 429 -3.94 16.23 28.62
CA VAL A 429 -4.11 17.10 29.77
C VAL A 429 -3.90 18.54 29.34
N ILE A 430 -4.83 19.42 29.69
CA ILE A 430 -4.85 20.82 29.26
C ILE A 430 -4.62 21.68 30.50
N ILE A 431 -3.55 22.48 30.49
CA ILE A 431 -3.26 23.47 31.54
C ILE A 431 -3.10 24.83 30.86
N GLY A 432 -4.05 25.74 31.12
CA GLY A 432 -4.17 26.99 30.37
C GLY A 432 -4.42 26.70 28.89
N ASN A 433 -3.49 27.14 28.02
CA ASN A 433 -3.55 26.90 26.58
C ASN A 433 -2.61 25.77 26.12
N THR A 434 -2.00 25.03 27.06
CA THR A 434 -1.01 24.00 26.73
C THR A 434 -1.63 22.62 26.83
N GLU A 435 -1.54 21.85 25.74
CA GLU A 435 -1.82 20.42 25.75
C GLU A 435 -0.56 19.62 26.08
N ILE A 436 -0.69 18.71 27.04
CA ILE A 436 0.36 17.84 27.55
C ILE A 436 -0.10 16.40 27.39
N THR A 437 0.74 15.58 26.76
CA THR A 437 0.51 14.13 26.70
C THR A 437 1.06 13.51 27.98
N PRO A 438 0.30 12.68 28.71
CA PRO A 438 0.80 12.02 29.90
C PRO A 438 2.07 11.20 29.66
N LEU A 439 2.93 11.15 30.67
CA LEU A 439 4.07 10.23 30.77
C LEU A 439 3.58 8.80 31.00
N SER A 440 2.54 8.63 31.82
CA SER A 440 1.88 7.36 32.07
C SER A 440 0.38 7.56 32.27
N ALA A 441 -0.40 6.52 31.98
CA ALA A 441 -1.84 6.52 32.08
C ALA A 441 -2.33 5.16 32.56
N SER A 442 -3.47 5.19 33.25
CA SER A 442 -4.26 4.07 33.73
C SER A 442 -5.72 4.51 33.73
N ALA A 443 -6.67 3.62 34.05
CA ALA A 443 -8.09 3.97 34.04
C ALA A 443 -8.46 5.11 35.02
N ASP A 444 -7.68 5.29 36.09
CA ASP A 444 -7.98 6.22 37.19
C ASP A 444 -6.85 7.24 37.48
N GLN A 445 -5.69 7.12 36.83
CA GLN A 445 -4.57 8.05 37.03
C GLN A 445 -3.85 8.43 35.74
N LEU A 446 -3.55 9.72 35.60
CA LEU A 446 -2.63 10.28 34.61
C LEU A 446 -1.44 10.94 35.32
N VAL A 447 -0.23 10.71 34.82
CA VAL A 447 0.98 11.39 35.32
C VAL A 447 1.53 12.25 34.19
N ILE A 448 1.71 13.54 34.45
CA ILE A 448 2.30 14.49 33.50
C ILE A 448 3.54 15.16 34.06
N ASN A 449 4.39 15.69 33.18
CA ASN A 449 5.41 16.67 33.54
C ASN A 449 4.95 18.07 33.11
N ILE A 450 5.12 19.08 33.96
CA ILE A 450 4.73 20.45 33.64
C ILE A 450 5.71 21.04 32.64
N ASP A 451 5.24 21.19 31.40
CA ASP A 451 6.03 21.74 30.31
C ASP A 451 6.45 23.20 30.57
N SER A 452 7.66 23.57 30.12
CA SER A 452 8.17 24.95 30.03
C SER A 452 7.27 25.94 29.28
N ARG A 453 6.36 25.45 28.43
CA ARG A 453 5.34 26.23 27.71
C ARG A 453 4.20 26.70 28.62
N VAL A 454 4.01 26.06 29.78
CA VAL A 454 2.99 26.46 30.76
C VAL A 454 3.48 27.72 31.49
N VAL A 455 2.69 28.79 31.41
CA VAL A 455 2.98 30.04 32.12
C VAL A 455 2.72 29.84 33.62
N VAL A 456 3.51 30.53 34.46
CA VAL A 456 3.31 30.55 35.92
C VAL A 456 1.95 31.15 36.25
N GLY A 457 1.16 30.48 37.09
CA GLY A 457 -0.20 30.90 37.41
C GLY A 457 -1.02 29.79 38.07
N SER A 458 -2.30 30.06 38.33
CA SER A 458 -3.26 29.07 38.82
C SER A 458 -4.23 28.66 37.72
N TYR A 459 -4.42 27.36 37.51
CA TYR A 459 -5.20 26.81 36.41
C TYR A 459 -6.13 25.70 36.88
N ILE A 460 -7.35 25.66 36.34
CA ILE A 460 -8.12 24.40 36.30
C ILE A 460 -7.46 23.46 35.29
N ILE A 461 -7.52 22.16 35.54
CA ILE A 461 -6.95 21.13 34.69
C ILE A 461 -8.05 20.57 33.80
N GLY A 462 -7.86 20.63 32.49
CA GLY A 462 -8.71 19.90 31.53
C GLY A 462 -8.14 18.51 31.26
N VAL A 463 -9.00 17.50 31.10
CA VAL A 463 -8.62 16.18 30.55
C VAL A 463 -9.52 15.88 29.37
N LYS A 464 -8.90 15.52 28.24
CA LYS A 464 -9.57 15.00 27.05
C LYS A 464 -9.21 13.53 26.87
N THR A 465 -10.23 12.68 26.76
CA THR A 465 -10.07 11.25 26.47
C THR A 465 -11.06 10.86 25.39
N CYS A 466 -10.58 10.21 24.32
CA CYS A 466 -11.39 9.73 23.19
C CYS A 466 -12.14 10.81 22.38
N GLY A 467 -12.16 12.07 22.83
CA GLY A 467 -12.99 13.14 22.25
C GLY A 467 -13.79 13.90 23.30
N GLU A 468 -14.13 13.24 24.40
CA GLU A 468 -14.82 13.84 25.55
C GLU A 468 -13.87 14.65 26.42
N PHE A 469 -14.41 15.68 27.08
CA PHE A 469 -13.65 16.62 27.90
C PHE A 469 -14.25 16.80 29.28
N THR A 470 -13.38 16.98 30.27
CA THR A 470 -13.75 17.33 31.64
C THR A 470 -12.77 18.35 32.22
N TYR A 471 -13.16 19.03 33.30
CA TYR A 471 -12.32 19.99 34.02
C TYR A 471 -12.30 19.68 35.52
N SER A 472 -11.18 19.92 36.17
CA SER A 472 -11.08 19.88 37.62
C SER A 472 -11.91 21.01 38.25
N SER A 473 -12.46 20.75 39.44
CA SER A 473 -13.13 21.79 40.24
C SER A 473 -12.15 22.74 40.92
N GLU A 474 -10.97 22.23 41.26
CA GLU A 474 -9.90 22.97 41.95
C GLU A 474 -8.82 23.43 40.98
N THR A 475 -8.06 24.46 41.37
CA THR A 475 -6.93 24.97 40.60
C THR A 475 -5.59 24.41 41.08
N VAL A 476 -4.72 24.01 40.15
CA VAL A 476 -3.30 23.74 40.41
C VAL A 476 -2.49 25.03 40.25
N LYS A 477 -1.58 25.29 41.18
CA LYS A 477 -0.67 26.44 41.10
C LYS A 477 0.67 26.05 40.50
N ILE A 478 0.95 26.58 39.32
CA ILE A 478 2.21 26.40 38.60
C ILE A 478 3.21 27.45 39.09
N LYS A 479 4.35 26.98 39.57
CA LYS A 479 5.45 27.79 40.09
C LYS A 479 6.61 27.87 39.09
N PRO A 480 7.42 28.93 39.13
CA PRO A 480 8.66 28.98 38.37
C PRO A 480 9.63 27.86 38.79
N ILE A 481 10.65 27.63 37.96
CA ILE A 481 11.75 26.70 38.24
C ILE A 481 12.49 27.18 39.51
N PRO A 482 12.74 26.31 40.51
CA PRO A 482 13.41 26.70 41.75
C PRO A 482 14.92 26.92 41.57
N TRP A 483 15.50 27.84 42.35
CA TRP A 483 16.95 27.98 42.47
C TRP A 483 17.57 26.80 43.21
N ILE A 484 18.71 26.31 42.73
CA ILE A 484 19.52 25.28 43.39
C ILE A 484 20.80 25.93 43.92
N ARG A 485 21.06 25.80 45.22
CA ARG A 485 22.31 26.28 45.82
C ARG A 485 23.46 25.36 45.43
N VAL A 486 24.47 25.93 44.78
CA VAL A 486 25.71 25.23 44.40
C VAL A 486 26.83 25.47 45.42
N ALA A 487 27.95 24.78 45.27
CA ALA A 487 29.13 24.91 46.12
C ALA A 487 29.65 26.35 46.10
N ASP A 488 29.93 26.89 47.29
CA ASP A 488 30.43 28.26 47.46
C ASP A 488 31.71 28.44 46.65
N PHE A 489 31.80 29.54 45.89
CA PHE A 489 33.03 29.91 45.19
C PHE A 489 34.15 30.01 46.24
N PRO A 490 35.08 29.05 46.27
CA PRO A 490 36.06 29.02 47.37
C PRO A 490 37.08 30.20 47.29
N GLY A 491 36.99 31.02 46.23
CA GLY A 491 37.90 32.09 45.91
C GLY A 491 37.64 33.29 46.81
N GLY A 492 36.77 33.19 47.82
CA GLY A 492 36.45 34.23 48.79
C GLY A 492 35.57 35.35 48.21
N GLU A 493 35.19 36.31 49.06
CA GLU A 493 34.44 37.50 48.66
C GLU A 493 35.24 38.30 47.63
N ALA A 494 34.73 38.38 46.40
CA ALA A 494 35.38 39.06 45.28
C ALA A 494 34.32 39.73 44.40
N TYR A 495 34.60 40.92 43.89
CA TYR A 495 33.72 41.68 43.01
C TYR A 495 34.39 42.05 41.70
N LYS A 496 33.57 42.31 40.67
CA LYS A 496 34.00 42.63 39.30
C LYS A 496 34.92 41.56 38.68
N ASN A 497 34.63 40.30 39.01
CA ASN A 497 35.34 39.14 38.50
C ASN A 497 35.07 38.96 37.01
N SER A 498 35.96 38.25 36.33
CA SER A 498 35.73 37.79 34.96
C SER A 498 35.28 36.33 34.99
N TYR A 499 34.43 35.95 34.05
CA TYR A 499 33.91 34.60 33.94
C TYR A 499 33.65 34.23 32.49
N PHE A 500 33.66 32.93 32.20
CA PHE A 500 33.27 32.35 30.92
C PHE A 500 32.86 30.89 31.14
N THR A 501 32.29 30.24 30.12
CA THR A 501 31.92 28.82 30.18
C THR A 501 32.63 28.06 29.06
N ILE A 502 33.05 26.81 29.30
CA ILE A 502 33.56 25.93 28.24
C ILE A 502 32.93 24.55 28.46
N GLY A 503 32.10 24.11 27.52
CA GLY A 503 31.31 22.89 27.68
C GLY A 503 30.42 22.98 28.92
N GLU A 504 30.48 21.97 29.80
CA GLU A 504 29.71 21.91 31.05
C GLU A 504 30.38 22.62 32.24
N TYR A 505 31.51 23.28 32.01
CA TYR A 505 32.30 23.92 33.06
C TYR A 505 32.13 25.44 33.06
N GLY A 506 31.93 26.01 34.25
CA GLY A 506 32.02 27.45 34.49
C GLY A 506 33.44 27.82 34.94
N TYR A 507 33.94 28.98 34.52
CA TYR A 507 35.26 29.48 34.91
C TYR A 507 35.10 30.86 35.50
N VAL A 508 35.67 31.08 36.68
CA VAL A 508 35.59 32.36 37.40
C VAL A 508 36.97 32.68 37.95
N GLY A 509 37.41 33.91 37.76
CA GLY A 509 38.67 34.38 38.28
C GLY A 509 38.89 35.85 38.02
N ILE A 510 40.06 36.32 38.44
CA ILE A 510 40.47 37.74 38.44
C ILE A 510 39.45 38.68 39.10
N GLY A 511 39.82 39.95 39.32
CA GLY A 511 38.95 40.93 40.00
C GLY A 511 39.60 41.46 41.26
N THR A 512 38.78 41.80 42.27
CA THR A 512 39.27 42.46 43.47
C THR A 512 38.50 42.08 44.73
N ARG A 513 39.21 42.14 45.85
CA ARG A 513 38.71 41.90 47.21
C ARG A 513 38.12 43.18 47.80
N LEU A 514 37.29 43.05 48.84
CA LEU A 514 36.71 44.20 49.56
C LEU A 514 37.75 45.21 50.06
N ASN A 515 38.97 44.77 50.35
CA ASN A 515 40.09 45.62 50.77
C ASN A 515 40.95 46.16 49.62
N HIS A 516 40.48 46.07 48.37
CA HIS A 516 41.19 46.44 47.14
C HIS A 516 42.44 45.60 46.82
N ASN A 517 42.56 44.41 47.41
CA ASN A 517 43.57 43.45 46.97
C ASN A 517 43.12 42.81 45.66
N TYR A 518 43.79 43.12 44.55
CA TYR A 518 43.50 42.51 43.27
C TYR A 518 43.97 41.05 43.22
N ILE A 519 43.18 40.19 42.58
CA ILE A 519 43.42 38.76 42.50
C ILE A 519 43.66 38.34 41.06
N ASN A 520 44.53 37.35 40.85
CA ASN A 520 44.82 36.74 39.54
C ASN A 520 44.46 35.24 39.47
N GLY A 521 44.01 34.64 40.57
CA GLY A 521 43.59 33.23 40.60
C GLY A 521 42.37 32.97 39.70
N PHE A 522 42.34 31.78 39.09
CA PHE A 522 41.28 31.36 38.16
C PHE A 522 40.84 29.94 38.40
N TRP A 523 39.54 29.70 38.50
CA TRP A 523 39.00 28.44 39.00
C TRP A 523 37.89 27.92 38.11
N ARG A 524 37.79 26.59 38.02
CA ARG A 524 36.80 25.87 37.19
C ARG A 524 35.76 25.20 38.08
N TYR A 525 34.50 25.50 37.84
CA TYR A 525 33.33 24.85 38.42
C TYR A 525 32.86 23.70 37.53
N ASP A 526 32.70 22.53 38.14
CA ASP A 526 32.11 21.32 37.53
C ASP A 526 30.66 21.20 37.99
N LEU A 527 29.72 21.40 37.06
CA LEU A 527 28.28 21.34 37.33
C LEU A 527 27.83 19.94 37.77
N SER A 528 28.38 18.89 37.15
CA SER A 528 27.99 17.49 37.38
C SER A 528 28.42 17.02 38.78
N ASN A 529 29.57 17.49 39.24
CA ASN A 529 30.10 17.14 40.57
C ASN A 529 29.80 18.20 41.64
N ASN A 530 29.28 19.37 41.28
CA ASN A 530 29.09 20.52 42.18
C ASN A 530 30.38 20.86 42.96
N THR A 531 31.51 20.94 42.26
CA THR A 531 32.83 21.18 42.87
C THR A 531 33.64 22.22 42.10
N TRP A 532 34.57 22.88 42.80
CA TRP A 532 35.50 23.84 42.22
C TRP A 532 36.92 23.27 42.21
N THR A 533 37.67 23.53 41.13
CA THR A 533 39.07 23.17 40.97
C THR A 533 39.88 24.42 40.63
N SER A 534 40.96 24.68 41.36
CA SER A 534 41.91 25.74 40.97
C SER A 534 42.60 25.36 39.67
N ILE A 535 42.63 26.28 38.70
CA ILE A 535 43.33 26.12 37.42
C ILE A 535 44.51 27.11 37.37
N ALA A 536 45.20 27.20 36.23
CA ALA A 536 46.33 28.11 36.08
C ALA A 536 45.91 29.55 36.31
N ASP A 537 46.68 30.26 37.14
CA ASP A 537 46.48 31.68 37.42
C ASP A 537 46.64 32.51 36.15
N PHE A 538 45.91 33.62 36.08
CA PHE A 538 45.99 34.54 34.97
C PHE A 538 47.36 35.24 34.95
N PRO A 539 48.11 35.18 33.82
CA PRO A 539 49.52 35.62 33.78
C PRO A 539 49.70 37.12 33.55
N GLY A 540 48.63 37.84 33.17
CA GLY A 540 48.68 39.28 32.94
C GLY A 540 48.58 40.10 34.23
N HIS A 541 48.60 41.42 34.09
CA HIS A 541 48.35 42.34 35.21
C HIS A 541 47.02 42.03 35.91
N THR A 542 47.01 42.15 37.23
CA THR A 542 45.79 42.09 38.01
C THR A 542 44.82 43.18 37.57
N ARG A 543 43.54 42.85 37.40
CA ARG A 543 42.57 43.72 36.75
C ARG A 543 41.14 43.51 37.22
N ILE A 544 40.30 44.53 37.06
CA ILE A 544 38.86 44.45 37.31
C ILE A 544 38.07 44.71 36.03
N MET A 545 36.82 44.23 35.97
CA MET A 545 35.91 44.46 34.84
C MET A 545 36.50 44.00 33.49
N ALA A 546 37.32 42.95 33.52
CA ALA A 546 37.86 42.35 32.32
C ALA A 546 36.78 41.52 31.60
N ALA A 547 36.82 41.57 30.28
CA ALA A 547 36.03 40.73 29.41
C ALA A 547 36.33 39.27 29.71
N GLY A 548 35.30 38.45 29.87
CA GLY A 548 35.40 37.00 29.87
C GLY A 548 34.40 36.44 28.87
N PHE A 549 34.86 35.65 27.92
CA PHE A 549 33.99 34.98 26.95
C PHE A 549 34.65 33.69 26.43
N SER A 550 33.89 32.88 25.70
CA SER A 550 34.36 31.61 25.16
C SER A 550 34.02 31.48 23.68
N ILE A 551 34.99 31.07 22.85
CA ILE A 551 34.76 30.73 21.44
C ILE A 551 35.19 29.27 21.26
N GLY A 552 34.26 28.41 20.86
CA GLY A 552 34.52 26.98 20.74
C GLY A 552 34.89 26.34 22.09
N GLN A 553 36.09 25.75 22.18
CA GLN A 553 36.61 25.10 23.40
C GLN A 553 37.61 25.97 24.17
N ASP A 554 37.72 27.24 23.78
CA ASP A 554 38.72 28.16 24.30
C ASP A 554 38.05 29.29 25.09
N GLY A 555 38.65 29.63 26.22
CA GLY A 555 38.24 30.78 27.04
C GLY A 555 39.11 32.00 26.71
N PHE A 556 38.56 33.19 26.85
CA PHE A 556 39.26 34.44 26.58
C PHE A 556 39.06 35.40 27.72
N VAL A 557 40.14 36.02 28.16
CA VAL A 557 40.13 37.11 29.14
C VAL A 557 40.97 38.27 28.61
N GLY A 558 40.39 39.46 28.60
CA GLY A 558 41.12 40.64 28.13
C GLY A 558 40.45 41.96 28.49
N GLY A 559 41.15 43.04 28.20
CA GLY A 559 40.68 44.37 28.57
C GLY A 559 40.70 44.60 30.09
N GLY A 560 39.77 45.44 30.55
CA GLY A 560 39.60 45.81 31.96
C GLY A 560 40.55 46.93 32.41
N PHE A 561 40.66 47.07 33.74
CA PHE A 561 41.45 48.13 34.36
C PHE A 561 42.43 47.59 35.39
N ASP A 562 43.68 48.04 35.29
CA ASP A 562 44.66 47.97 36.37
C ASP A 562 44.48 49.19 37.29
N PHE A 563 44.42 48.95 38.59
CA PHE A 563 44.26 49.97 39.63
C PHE A 563 45.44 49.97 40.61
N ASP A 564 46.64 49.70 40.11
CA ASP A 564 47.92 49.91 40.83
C ASP A 564 48.27 51.42 40.94
N GLY A 565 47.39 52.20 41.60
CA GLY A 565 47.53 53.66 41.82
C GLY A 565 46.20 54.43 41.96
N PRO A 566 46.23 55.77 42.12
CA PRO A 566 45.03 56.62 42.29
C PRO A 566 44.19 56.76 41.00
N THR A 567 44.71 56.33 39.86
CA THR A 567 44.05 56.42 38.54
C THR A 567 43.98 55.05 37.88
N ALA A 568 42.78 54.69 37.39
CA ALA A 568 42.54 53.46 36.64
C ALA A 568 43.29 53.49 35.31
N LYS A 569 44.10 52.48 35.03
CA LYS A 569 44.82 52.32 33.76
C LYS A 569 44.10 51.28 32.90
N PRO A 570 43.57 51.65 31.72
CA PRO A 570 42.96 50.68 30.82
C PRO A 570 44.01 49.70 30.32
N LEU A 571 43.63 48.42 30.25
CA LEU A 571 44.45 47.35 29.68
C LEU A 571 43.87 46.96 28.32
N TYR A 572 44.74 46.63 27.37
CA TYR A 572 44.36 46.28 26.00
C TYR A 572 44.80 44.86 25.62
N ASP A 573 45.52 44.17 26.51
CA ASP A 573 45.99 42.82 26.31
C ASP A 573 44.85 41.80 26.43
N TYR A 574 44.93 40.74 25.63
CA TYR A 574 44.02 39.62 25.64
C TYR A 574 44.80 38.31 25.79
N TYR A 575 44.21 37.36 26.50
CA TYR A 575 44.75 36.03 26.73
C TYR A 575 43.69 34.99 26.41
N LYS A 576 44.14 33.94 25.75
CA LYS A 576 43.40 32.73 25.45
C LYS A 576 43.75 31.65 26.48
N TYR A 577 42.75 31.12 27.17
CA TYR A 577 42.87 29.96 28.05
C TYR A 577 42.70 28.67 27.24
N LEU A 578 43.76 27.87 27.23
CA LEU A 578 43.79 26.56 26.60
C LEU A 578 43.36 25.51 27.63
N SER A 579 42.11 25.07 27.53
CA SER A 579 41.48 24.15 28.47
C SER A 579 42.18 22.79 28.56
N VAL A 580 42.75 22.31 27.45
CA VAL A 580 43.47 21.02 27.34
C VAL A 580 44.77 21.03 28.14
N SER A 581 45.56 22.10 28.06
CA SER A 581 46.87 22.20 28.72
C SER A 581 46.83 22.93 30.05
N ASN A 582 45.66 23.46 30.45
CA ASN A 582 45.51 24.31 31.63
C ASN A 582 46.55 25.44 31.64
N SER A 583 46.57 26.22 30.56
CA SER A 583 47.57 27.29 30.38
C SER A 583 46.99 28.48 29.64
N TRP A 584 47.54 29.67 29.91
CA TRP A 584 47.17 30.90 29.24
C TRP A 584 48.18 31.26 28.15
N GLN A 585 47.68 31.71 27.00
CA GLN A 585 48.46 32.21 25.88
C GLN A 585 48.07 33.67 25.62
N LYS A 586 49.04 34.59 25.63
CA LYS A 586 48.78 35.97 25.18
C LYS A 586 48.50 35.96 23.67
N ILE A 587 47.43 36.65 23.27
CA ILE A 587 47.04 36.83 21.86
C ILE A 587 47.14 38.31 21.46
N SER A 588 46.79 38.63 20.21
CA SER A 588 46.80 40.00 19.70
C SER A 588 46.01 40.95 20.60
N ASP A 589 46.63 42.07 20.95
CA ASP A 589 46.01 43.13 21.75
C ASP A 589 44.82 43.76 20.99
N PHE A 590 43.89 44.37 21.74
CA PHE A 590 42.76 45.11 21.17
C PHE A 590 43.26 46.30 20.34
N PRO A 591 42.72 46.54 19.13
CA PRO A 591 43.35 47.41 18.13
C PRO A 591 43.32 48.93 18.44
N PHE A 592 42.83 49.37 19.59
CA PHE A 592 42.69 50.80 19.92
C PHE A 592 43.04 51.14 21.38
N THR A 593 43.70 52.30 21.57
CA THR A 593 43.89 52.93 22.88
C THR A 593 42.64 53.72 23.27
N ILE A 594 41.75 53.10 24.04
CA ILE A 594 40.50 53.72 24.50
C ILE A 594 40.78 54.61 25.74
N PRO A 595 40.46 55.92 25.73
CA PRO A 595 40.44 56.73 26.95
C PRO A 595 39.19 56.35 27.78
N GLY A 596 39.41 55.59 28.85
CA GLY A 596 38.50 55.42 30.00
C GLY A 596 37.02 55.17 29.71
N ILE A 597 36.61 53.89 29.63
CA ILE A 597 35.19 53.51 29.63
C ILE A 597 34.87 52.34 30.57
N TYR A 598 33.81 52.54 31.34
CA TYR A 598 33.15 51.54 32.16
C TYR A 598 32.27 50.60 31.32
N ALA A 599 32.46 49.29 31.52
CA ALA A 599 31.56 48.17 31.18
C ALA A 599 31.13 48.03 29.70
N PRO A 600 32.02 47.57 28.80
CA PRO A 600 31.59 46.90 27.58
C PRO A 600 30.79 45.62 27.90
N PHE A 601 29.72 45.35 27.14
CA PHE A 601 29.13 44.01 27.10
C PHE A 601 29.85 43.15 26.05
N TYR A 602 29.86 41.84 26.29
CA TYR A 602 30.50 40.84 25.44
C TYR A 602 29.53 39.70 25.23
N GLU A 603 29.21 39.39 23.98
CA GLU A 603 28.34 38.26 23.64
C GLU A 603 28.95 37.44 22.53
N VAL A 604 28.75 36.11 22.53
CA VAL A 604 29.31 35.23 21.51
C VAL A 604 28.18 34.65 20.66
N VAL A 605 28.28 34.85 19.35
CA VAL A 605 27.37 34.28 18.34
C VAL A 605 28.21 33.75 17.19
N ASP A 606 27.94 32.52 16.74
CA ASP A 606 28.60 31.89 15.59
C ASP A 606 30.13 31.99 15.59
N GLN A 607 30.75 31.60 16.71
CA GLN A 607 32.21 31.64 16.93
C GLN A 607 32.82 33.04 16.86
N ASN A 608 32.02 34.10 16.89
CA ASN A 608 32.48 35.48 16.95
C ASN A 608 32.03 36.13 18.26
N SER A 609 32.94 36.83 18.94
CA SER A 609 32.59 37.66 20.10
C SER A 609 32.24 39.07 19.65
N TYR A 610 31.04 39.53 19.96
CA TYR A 610 30.56 40.87 19.73
C TYR A 610 30.74 41.73 20.97
N VAL A 611 31.34 42.90 20.79
CA VAL A 611 31.74 43.81 21.85
C VAL A 611 31.28 45.20 21.52
N ASN A 612 30.59 45.84 22.46
CA ASN A 612 30.24 47.25 22.33
C ASN A 612 31.00 48.09 23.35
N THR A 613 31.60 49.18 22.88
CA THR A 613 32.29 50.15 23.72
C THR A 613 31.65 51.52 23.55
N SER A 614 31.47 52.26 24.65
CA SER A 614 30.77 53.55 24.61
C SER A 614 31.47 54.67 23.84
N SER A 615 32.75 54.51 23.42
CA SER A 615 33.48 55.47 22.59
C SER A 615 34.03 54.91 21.28
N ALA A 616 34.25 53.60 21.14
CA ALA A 616 34.92 53.04 19.96
C ALA A 616 33.95 52.40 18.96
N GLY A 617 32.70 52.12 19.37
CA GLY A 617 31.68 51.49 18.53
C GLY A 617 31.48 49.99 18.84
N PHE A 618 30.77 49.31 17.94
CA PHE A 618 30.38 47.91 18.03
C PHE A 618 31.30 47.06 17.13
N TYR A 619 31.95 46.03 17.68
CA TYR A 619 32.94 45.21 16.97
C TYR A 619 32.60 43.72 17.12
N SER A 620 33.12 42.89 16.22
CA SER A 620 33.23 41.45 16.41
C SER A 620 34.70 41.00 16.43
N PHE A 621 34.98 39.88 17.11
CA PHE A 621 36.26 39.20 17.17
C PHE A 621 36.10 37.75 16.73
N SER A 622 36.95 37.32 15.79
CA SER A 622 37.12 35.91 15.41
C SER A 622 38.48 35.41 15.89
N ASP A 623 38.58 34.16 16.35
CA ASP A 623 39.83 33.55 16.83
C ASP A 623 40.61 32.80 15.72
N ASN A 624 40.06 32.67 14.49
CA ASN A 624 40.71 31.94 13.41
C ASN A 624 40.50 32.56 12.01
N PRO A 625 41.40 33.46 11.56
CA PRO A 625 42.52 34.04 12.30
C PRO A 625 42.06 35.08 13.34
N PRO A 626 42.85 35.37 14.39
CA PRO A 626 42.57 36.43 15.35
C PRO A 626 42.38 37.79 14.67
N LEU A 627 41.13 38.26 14.57
CA LEU A 627 40.79 39.48 13.84
C LEU A 627 39.62 40.22 14.50
N TRP A 628 39.80 41.52 14.72
CA TRP A 628 38.75 42.45 15.14
C TRP A 628 38.14 43.17 13.93
N THR A 629 36.81 43.15 13.83
CA THR A 629 36.04 43.75 12.72
C THR A 629 35.02 44.75 13.25
N ASN A 630 34.99 45.98 12.71
CA ASN A 630 34.00 46.99 13.07
C ASN A 630 32.64 46.69 12.43
N GLN A 631 31.58 46.68 13.23
CA GLN A 631 30.21 46.53 12.76
C GLN A 631 29.67 47.90 12.32
N SER A 632 29.36 48.03 11.03
CA SER A 632 28.97 49.30 10.39
C SER A 632 27.70 49.94 10.97
N VAL A 633 26.86 49.16 11.65
CA VAL A 633 25.65 49.63 12.34
C VAL A 633 25.93 49.69 13.84
N GLY A 634 26.14 50.90 14.35
CA GLY A 634 26.36 51.14 15.77
C GLY A 634 25.14 50.79 16.63
N TYR A 635 25.38 50.51 17.91
CA TYR A 635 24.33 50.26 18.88
C TYR A 635 23.46 51.51 19.10
N PRO A 636 22.12 51.42 18.99
CA PRO A 636 21.22 52.56 19.09
C PRO A 636 20.89 53.00 20.53
N GLY A 637 21.22 52.18 21.55
CA GLY A 637 20.86 52.42 22.95
C GLY A 637 21.96 53.08 23.78
N ILE A 638 21.73 53.15 25.10
CA ILE A 638 22.71 53.69 26.06
C ILE A 638 23.68 52.59 26.49
N THR A 639 24.97 52.84 26.32
CA THR A 639 26.02 51.83 26.58
C THR A 639 26.36 51.68 28.06
N SER A 640 26.18 52.71 28.88
CA SER A 640 26.58 52.70 30.29
C SER A 640 25.73 51.74 31.13
N GLY A 641 26.37 50.77 31.77
CA GLY A 641 25.70 49.86 32.72
C GLY A 641 24.77 48.84 32.04
N SER A 642 24.91 48.66 30.74
CA SER A 642 24.12 47.71 29.94
C SER A 642 24.42 46.26 30.33
N SER A 643 23.47 45.38 30.06
CA SER A 643 23.60 43.93 30.18
C SER A 643 23.06 43.28 28.92
N SER A 644 23.44 42.04 28.67
CA SER A 644 23.06 41.36 27.45
C SER A 644 22.86 39.87 27.68
N PHE A 645 22.22 39.24 26.71
CA PHE A 645 22.14 37.79 26.58
C PHE A 645 21.94 37.41 25.11
N VAL A 646 22.21 36.15 24.78
CA VAL A 646 22.04 35.61 23.43
C VAL A 646 20.93 34.56 23.40
N ILE A 647 20.01 34.68 22.45
CA ILE A 647 19.04 33.62 22.13
C ILE A 647 19.20 33.27 20.65
N GLY A 648 19.71 32.07 20.35
CA GLY A 648 20.04 31.68 18.99
C GLY A 648 21.11 32.63 18.39
N GLU A 649 20.85 33.16 17.20
CA GLU A 649 21.74 34.10 16.50
C GLU A 649 21.49 35.58 16.86
N MET A 650 20.73 35.83 17.94
CA MET A 650 20.24 37.16 18.30
C MET A 650 20.85 37.64 19.61
N ILE A 651 21.46 38.82 19.58
CA ILE A 651 22.00 39.49 20.78
C ILE A 651 20.94 40.44 21.31
N TYR A 652 20.57 40.30 22.58
CA TYR A 652 19.67 41.21 23.27
C TYR A 652 20.49 42.07 24.23
N VAL A 653 20.27 43.38 24.20
CA VAL A 653 20.94 44.35 25.07
C VAL A 653 19.89 45.15 25.81
N ILE A 654 19.99 45.14 27.14
CA ILE A 654 19.17 45.94 28.05
C ILE A 654 20.03 47.10 28.53
N ASP A 655 19.59 48.32 28.26
CA ASP A 655 20.26 49.53 28.73
C ASP A 655 19.67 50.10 30.03
N TYR A 656 20.37 51.09 30.59
CA TYR A 656 19.97 51.75 31.84
C TYR A 656 18.58 52.42 31.77
N SER A 657 18.06 52.72 30.57
CA SER A 657 16.72 53.29 30.39
C SER A 657 15.61 52.25 30.29
N ASN A 658 15.93 50.98 30.57
CA ASN A 658 15.09 49.80 30.39
C ASN A 658 14.74 49.49 28.93
N SER A 659 15.35 50.17 27.97
CA SER A 659 15.18 49.83 26.55
C SER A 659 15.89 48.52 26.26
N VAL A 660 15.19 47.65 25.52
CA VAL A 660 15.69 46.34 25.10
C VAL A 660 15.84 46.37 23.59
N TRP A 661 17.06 46.18 23.13
CA TRP A 661 17.41 46.15 21.72
C TRP A 661 17.88 44.76 21.34
N ARG A 662 17.38 44.24 20.23
CA ARG A 662 17.82 42.97 19.64
C ARG A 662 18.63 43.26 18.38
N TYR A 663 19.83 42.72 18.31
CA TYR A 663 20.67 42.68 17.11
C TYR A 663 20.60 41.31 16.46
N ASP A 664 20.27 41.28 15.18
CA ASP A 664 20.30 40.10 14.34
C ASP A 664 21.68 40.02 13.66
N THR A 665 22.47 39.01 14.02
CA THR A 665 23.84 38.86 13.54
C THR A 665 23.91 38.43 12.07
N SER A 666 22.84 37.84 11.52
CA SER A 666 22.78 37.36 10.14
C SER A 666 22.65 38.49 9.12
N ASN A 667 21.96 39.58 9.49
CA ASN A 667 21.69 40.71 8.61
C ASN A 667 22.20 42.06 9.15
N GLY A 668 22.69 42.10 10.39
CA GLY A 668 23.31 43.27 11.00
C GLY A 668 22.31 44.36 11.41
N ILE A 669 21.07 44.01 11.74
CA ILE A 669 20.00 44.98 12.03
C ILE A 669 19.63 44.99 13.51
N TRP A 670 19.47 46.20 14.08
CA TRP A 670 18.90 46.41 15.41
C TRP A 670 17.37 46.60 15.34
N SER A 671 16.65 46.00 16.29
CA SER A 671 15.20 46.17 16.47
C SER A 671 14.85 46.35 17.95
N GLU A 672 13.97 47.29 18.27
CA GLU A 672 13.47 47.50 19.65
C GLU A 672 12.49 46.38 20.04
N LYS A 673 12.57 45.94 21.30
CA LYS A 673 11.75 44.89 21.91
C LYS A 673 10.99 45.43 23.12
N ALA A 674 10.11 44.63 23.71
CA ALA A 674 9.40 45.01 24.92
C ALA A 674 10.38 45.44 26.02
N LYS A 675 10.13 46.63 26.57
CA LYS A 675 10.96 47.23 27.61
C LYS A 675 11.03 46.32 28.84
N PHE A 676 12.18 46.36 29.52
CA PHE A 676 12.32 45.69 30.80
C PHE A 676 11.34 46.31 31.82
N PRO A 677 10.46 45.52 32.46
CA PRO A 677 9.39 46.05 33.31
C PRO A 677 9.85 46.42 34.73
N GLY A 678 11.04 46.01 35.16
CA GLY A 678 11.58 46.35 36.48
C GLY A 678 12.22 47.73 36.52
N ASP A 679 12.64 48.17 37.72
CA ASP A 679 13.31 49.46 37.88
C ASP A 679 14.62 49.56 37.09
N ALA A 680 14.93 50.77 36.60
CA ALA A 680 16.20 51.09 35.95
C ALA A 680 17.40 50.79 36.85
N ARG A 681 18.39 50.06 36.33
CA ARG A 681 19.54 49.56 37.09
C ARG A 681 20.76 49.34 36.22
N TYR A 682 21.93 49.33 36.84
CA TYR A 682 23.20 48.95 36.21
C TYR A 682 23.76 47.67 36.85
N SER A 683 24.68 47.01 36.14
CA SER A 683 25.31 45.76 36.59
C SER A 683 24.30 44.63 36.86
N GLY A 684 23.20 44.60 36.10
CA GLY A 684 22.32 43.43 36.07
C GLY A 684 23.04 42.23 35.45
N ILE A 685 22.46 41.05 35.59
CA ILE A 685 22.94 39.83 34.96
C ILE A 685 21.93 39.41 33.91
N GLY A 686 22.38 39.32 32.66
CA GLY A 686 21.63 38.74 31.55
C GLY A 686 22.18 37.36 31.21
N PHE A 687 21.31 36.40 30.95
CA PHE A 687 21.67 35.08 30.42
C PHE A 687 20.49 34.46 29.68
N ALA A 688 20.68 33.36 28.98
CA ALA A 688 19.60 32.62 28.33
C ALA A 688 19.60 31.15 28.77
N ILE A 689 18.40 30.56 28.87
CA ILE A 689 18.21 29.12 29.08
C ILE A 689 17.19 28.64 28.03
N GLY A 690 17.60 27.68 27.21
CA GLY A 690 16.78 27.22 26.08
C GLY A 690 16.50 28.36 25.10
N SER A 691 15.22 28.62 24.82
CA SER A 691 14.76 29.66 23.91
C SER A 691 14.37 30.98 24.60
N ASN A 692 14.65 31.13 25.89
CA ASN A 692 14.19 32.26 26.69
C ASN A 692 15.37 33.03 27.30
N GLY A 693 15.22 34.35 27.36
CA GLY A 693 16.19 35.24 27.99
C GLY A 693 15.85 35.46 29.46
N TYR A 694 16.83 35.83 30.26
CA TYR A 694 16.69 36.15 31.67
C TYR A 694 17.47 37.41 31.98
N TYR A 695 16.89 38.31 32.76
CA TYR A 695 17.54 39.52 33.24
C TYR A 695 17.09 39.84 34.66
N GLY A 696 18.03 40.18 35.53
CA GLY A 696 17.74 40.46 36.93
C GLY A 696 18.96 40.96 37.69
N LEU A 697 18.82 41.01 39.01
CA LEU A 697 19.84 41.54 39.92
C LEU A 697 20.20 43.00 39.61
N GLY A 698 21.42 43.44 39.95
CA GLY A 698 21.92 44.78 39.71
C GLY A 698 21.48 45.81 40.77
N LYS A 699 21.80 47.08 40.52
CA LYS A 699 21.49 48.17 41.46
C LYS A 699 21.19 49.51 40.79
N ASN A 700 20.47 50.39 41.49
CA ASN A 700 20.16 51.75 41.05
C ASN A 700 20.84 52.85 41.91
N GLY A 701 22.07 52.59 42.36
CA GLY A 701 22.81 53.50 43.23
C GLY A 701 22.51 53.29 44.71
N THR A 702 21.24 53.26 45.14
CA THR A 702 20.85 53.04 46.54
C THR A 702 20.24 51.66 46.81
N THR A 703 19.56 51.07 45.82
CA THR A 703 18.87 49.79 45.97
C THR A 703 19.60 48.70 45.18
N ALA A 704 19.90 47.58 45.85
CA ALA A 704 20.31 46.33 45.21
C ALA A 704 19.08 45.44 45.07
N TYR A 705 18.92 44.82 43.90
CA TYR A 705 17.74 44.05 43.56
C TYR A 705 18.05 42.56 43.51
N ASN A 706 17.09 41.72 43.89
CA ASN A 706 17.19 40.26 43.79
C ASN A 706 16.14 39.65 42.84
N ASP A 707 15.32 40.46 42.17
CA ASP A 707 14.36 39.99 41.18
C ASP A 707 15.07 39.40 39.96
N LEU A 708 14.43 38.40 39.37
CA LEU A 708 14.83 37.81 38.10
C LEU A 708 13.60 37.77 37.21
N TRP A 709 13.75 38.23 35.98
CA TRP A 709 12.69 38.25 34.98
C TRP A 709 13.08 37.37 33.80
N GLN A 710 12.11 36.62 33.29
CA GLN A 710 12.24 35.81 32.10
C GLN A 710 11.57 36.52 30.92
N TYR A 711 12.30 36.61 29.81
CA TYR A 711 11.85 37.18 28.55
C TYR A 711 11.50 36.08 27.56
N TYR A 712 10.29 36.17 27.01
CA TYR A 712 9.77 35.26 25.99
C TYR A 712 9.81 35.93 24.62
N PRO A 713 10.77 35.58 23.75
CA PRO A 713 10.93 36.26 22.46
C PRO A 713 9.76 36.02 21.50
N GLY A 714 9.05 34.89 21.62
CA GLY A 714 7.90 34.56 20.77
C GLY A 714 6.67 35.44 21.01
N SER A 715 6.42 35.85 22.26
CA SER A 715 5.33 36.76 22.64
C SER A 715 5.79 38.19 22.88
N ASP A 716 7.09 38.46 22.90
CA ASP A 716 7.70 39.74 23.28
C ASP A 716 7.23 40.23 24.65
N THR A 717 7.27 39.35 25.66
CA THR A 717 6.79 39.65 27.01
C THR A 717 7.80 39.24 28.09
N TRP A 718 7.73 39.93 29.22
CA TRP A 718 8.53 39.65 30.42
C TRP A 718 7.64 39.10 31.55
N VAL A 719 8.14 38.11 32.28
CA VAL A 719 7.47 37.54 33.45
C VAL A 719 8.46 37.47 34.61
N LEU A 720 8.05 37.97 35.78
CA LEU A 720 8.84 37.83 37.01
C LEU A 720 8.93 36.35 37.37
N THR A 721 10.13 35.81 37.50
CA THR A 721 10.39 34.42 37.90
C THR A 721 10.89 34.35 39.35
N THR A 722 11.37 33.19 39.79
CA THR A 722 11.91 33.03 41.15
C THR A 722 13.04 34.03 41.39
N SER A 723 12.84 34.96 42.31
CA SER A 723 13.89 35.89 42.75
C SER A 723 15.09 35.11 43.27
N PHE A 724 16.29 35.67 43.06
CA PHE A 724 17.51 35.11 43.62
C PHE A 724 17.38 35.05 45.16
N PRO A 725 17.57 33.87 45.78
CA PRO A 725 17.34 33.70 47.22
C PRO A 725 18.46 34.29 48.08
N GLY A 726 19.61 34.62 47.48
CA GLY A 726 20.73 35.25 48.18
C GLY A 726 20.55 36.76 48.35
N SER A 727 21.36 37.37 49.22
CA SER A 727 21.46 38.83 49.30
C SER A 727 22.23 39.36 48.08
N PRO A 728 21.65 40.27 47.28
CA PRO A 728 22.30 40.87 46.13
C PRO A 728 23.34 41.93 46.50
#